data_AF-Q6SZ55-F1
#
_entry.id   AF-Q6SZ55-F1
#
_cell.length_a   1.000
_cell.length_b   1.000
_cell.length_c   1.000
_cell.angle_alpha   90.00
_cell.angle_beta   90.00
_cell.angle_gamma   90.00
#
_symmetry.space_group_name_H-M   'P 1'
#
loop_
_entity.id
_entity.type
_entity.pdbx_description
1 polymer ?
#
loop_
_entity_poly.entity_id
_entity_poly.type
_entity_poly.pdbx_seq_one_letter_code
_entity_poly.pdbx_strand_id
1 'polypeptide(L)'
;MVAALSSSILFSKVDLAKAKENLEVNSTKIDDKAKIEIIKKEIAQMEKELSEKINKRERLLKEKSEISDKLSKENERLNKEIKTLNNKIKELESKQEENKKMLEFFKEKLQKANGEKETLAKDLKEKDEMIDELKKLDSASKQSIEDALTAEKQKEKESSEKVTELKANLESAKKDLEKKEADYVKENALVERDKKDLEKFEKEIAKAREKKQTTEKAIKDINASKHDLIDKDKKLKEKLETNKTSTKTLQTAYDKAKKNLEEKRTELEKLNKQYPPHGPALDQKLEEIEKEIKALEDEMKGLENTQKELEAQKQTNSQMITEKGKEVLKLDGEIGGEQGKLEEAKRKILDFNFALKEAQDAKQRYEQAKEEGTVKPDEDPGFDQIIETIKKDIQSKEQEKAGIGTKITELTGKKEKAQQEKAGLESKNRELDKQIQEKKSKVDEIKTKIGPKQQESQEIEKKIQNNIPQDVETRIEKLKEEIKTEENKVKGGEIVLLTQEREKANLEKLIKENQEKLEKLERLLAEKAKLEKEIQGLEGEIEDTNKSKPQFEKQAEEAKKARDTQKELVKKAKKDLSEEEEKLKNIQNTIKEKQNKLKGLDNKDQAIKDLEEEKAKIQENIDANKKEIEELEQEKNASKALSEKTANEIKTLKEKLLKLEEEQKAEDEKVKELKEKIKKIDEKINGLDLEINNLKAEINKKRQMLAALEQKPISEIINPLLPKNKIKVNNLEKLTEKEKEEIKNKIKDLNKNNFPKNTQVEVDEKGNVSVTYPDKSKDMIESAKLVFQESKGAATEIEKPEMSISEIINPLLPKNKIKVNNLEKLTEKEKEEIKNKIKDLNKNNFPKNTQVEVDEKGNVSVTYPDKSKDMIESAKLVFQESKGAATEIEKPEMSISEIINPLLPKNKIKVNNLEKLTEKEKEEIKNKIKDLNKNNFPKNTQVEVDEKGNVSVTYPDKSKDMIESAKLVFQESKGAATEIEKPEMSISEIINPLLPKNKIKVNNLEKLTEKEKEEIKNKIKDLNKNNFPKNTQVEVDEKGNVSVTYPDKSKDMIDASDLVEKVAQAQNNKTDAQNNPKKLVQNTNLPKTGAGDGLNPFLHEMILGISGLALAITGYFRKKHAK
;
A
#
# COMPACT_ATOMS: atom_id res chain seq x y z
N MET A 1 7.46 47.99 -32.97
CA MET A 1 8.09 46.71 -32.58
C MET A 1 6.98 45.71 -32.25
N VAL A 2 6.12 45.30 -33.18
CA VAL A 2 6.28 44.25 -34.23
C VAL A 2 7.68 43.64 -34.33
N ALA A 3 7.71 42.29 -34.30
CA ALA A 3 8.79 41.33 -34.58
C ALA A 3 9.48 40.67 -33.38
N ALA A 4 9.61 39.34 -33.51
CA ALA A 4 10.34 38.38 -32.69
C ALA A 4 9.68 37.89 -31.38
N LEU A 5 8.79 36.89 -31.52
CA LEU A 5 8.88 35.58 -30.85
C LEU A 5 7.74 34.66 -31.37
N SER A 6 7.70 34.52 -32.71
CA SER A 6 6.91 33.50 -33.42
C SER A 6 7.89 32.57 -34.13
N SER A 7 8.62 31.75 -33.39
CA SER A 7 9.51 30.73 -33.96
C SER A 7 9.94 29.77 -32.87
N SER A 8 9.25 28.63 -32.79
CA SER A 8 9.78 27.29 -32.43
C SER A 8 8.78 26.40 -31.67
N ILE A 9 7.56 26.19 -32.20
CA ILE A 9 6.85 24.89 -32.11
C ILE A 9 6.03 24.72 -33.41
N LEU A 10 6.73 24.59 -34.55
CA LEU A 10 6.16 24.19 -35.85
C LEU A 10 6.89 22.99 -36.49
N PHE A 11 7.74 22.31 -35.72
CA PHE A 11 8.22 20.96 -36.02
C PHE A 11 7.63 20.06 -34.91
N SER A 12 6.78 19.07 -35.14
CA SER A 12 6.91 17.97 -36.11
C SER A 12 5.55 17.34 -36.47
N LYS A 13 4.60 18.11 -37.00
CA LYS A 13 3.48 17.52 -37.78
C LYS A 13 3.93 16.93 -39.13
N VAL A 14 5.19 17.15 -39.51
CA VAL A 14 5.81 16.66 -40.75
C VAL A 14 6.35 15.23 -40.63
N ASP A 15 6.66 14.75 -39.42
CA ASP A 15 7.08 13.35 -39.23
C ASP A 15 5.90 12.39 -39.03
N LEU A 16 4.71 12.92 -38.69
CA LEU A 16 3.50 12.10 -38.59
C LEU A 16 2.81 11.87 -39.95
N ALA A 17 3.11 12.71 -40.94
CA ALA A 17 2.67 12.51 -42.33
C ALA A 17 3.58 11.52 -43.06
N LYS A 18 4.90 11.57 -42.84
CA LYS A 18 5.85 10.58 -43.40
C LYS A 18 5.82 9.22 -42.71
N ALA A 19 5.33 9.12 -41.47
CA ALA A 19 5.06 7.83 -40.83
C ALA A 19 3.75 7.17 -41.30
N LYS A 20 2.86 7.92 -41.98
CA LYS A 20 1.64 7.38 -42.60
C LYS A 20 1.82 6.95 -44.05
N GLU A 21 2.92 7.33 -44.70
CA GLU A 21 3.17 7.05 -46.12
C GLU A 21 4.07 5.81 -46.36
N ASN A 22 4.57 5.17 -45.29
CA ASN A 22 5.35 3.92 -45.38
C ASN A 22 4.60 2.65 -44.92
N LEU A 23 3.27 2.72 -44.81
CA LEU A 23 2.42 1.55 -44.52
C LEU A 23 1.59 1.09 -45.73
N GLU A 24 1.79 1.70 -46.89
CA GLU A 24 1.45 1.12 -48.19
C GLU A 24 2.69 0.46 -48.81
N VAL A 25 3.23 -0.55 -48.13
CA VAL A 25 4.12 -1.52 -48.79
C VAL A 25 3.58 -2.90 -48.50
N ASN A 26 2.95 -3.46 -49.55
CA ASN A 26 2.59 -4.85 -49.73
C ASN A 26 1.86 -5.52 -48.57
N SER A 27 0.57 -5.75 -48.79
CA SER A 27 -0.27 -6.74 -48.12
C SER A 27 0.23 -8.18 -48.38
N THR A 28 1.48 -8.48 -48.05
CA THR A 28 1.90 -9.83 -47.73
C THR A 28 1.40 -10.13 -46.32
N LYS A 29 0.60 -11.20 -46.20
CA LYS A 29 0.07 -11.76 -44.94
C LYS A 29 1.11 -11.69 -43.81
N ILE A 30 1.09 -10.61 -43.01
CA ILE A 30 1.79 -10.58 -41.73
C ILE A 30 0.95 -11.45 -40.81
N ASP A 31 1.50 -12.63 -40.49
CA ASP A 31 1.01 -13.54 -39.46
C ASP A 31 0.61 -12.74 -38.22
N ASP A 32 -0.55 -13.03 -37.63
CA ASP A 32 -1.04 -12.34 -36.44
C ASP A 32 -0.03 -12.44 -35.29
N LYS A 33 0.83 -13.47 -35.31
CA LYS A 33 1.99 -13.61 -34.43
C LYS A 33 2.98 -12.44 -34.52
N ALA A 34 3.27 -11.94 -35.71
CA ALA A 34 4.18 -10.81 -35.92
C ALA A 34 3.55 -9.46 -35.52
N LYS A 35 2.24 -9.29 -35.72
CA LYS A 35 1.51 -8.09 -35.24
C LYS A 35 1.46 -8.02 -33.70
N ILE A 36 1.24 -9.16 -33.06
CA ILE A 36 1.27 -9.30 -31.59
C ILE A 36 2.64 -8.88 -31.05
N GLU A 37 3.73 -9.29 -31.69
CA GLU A 37 5.09 -8.94 -31.27
C GLU A 37 5.39 -7.44 -31.41
N ILE A 38 4.93 -6.81 -32.51
CA ILE A 38 5.07 -5.36 -32.73
C ILE A 38 4.32 -4.57 -31.66
N ILE A 39 3.06 -4.91 -31.37
CA ILE A 39 2.25 -4.23 -30.37
C ILE A 39 2.85 -4.39 -28.97
N LYS A 40 3.40 -5.57 -28.63
CA LYS A 40 4.12 -5.80 -27.37
C LYS A 40 5.36 -4.90 -27.24
N LYS A 41 6.15 -4.73 -28.31
CA LYS A 41 7.31 -3.82 -28.33
C LYS A 41 6.91 -2.34 -28.15
N GLU A 42 5.85 -1.90 -28.83
CA GLU A 42 5.33 -0.53 -28.69
C GLU A 42 4.83 -0.25 -27.27
N ILE A 43 4.10 -1.18 -26.65
CA ILE A 43 3.66 -1.07 -25.25
C ILE A 43 4.86 -0.93 -24.33
N ALA A 44 5.87 -1.79 -24.47
CA ALA A 44 7.07 -1.74 -23.64
C ALA A 44 7.84 -0.40 -23.78
N GLN A 45 7.89 0.17 -25.00
CA GLN A 45 8.53 1.46 -25.23
C GLN A 45 7.75 2.61 -24.60
N MET A 46 6.42 2.64 -24.72
CA MET A 46 5.59 3.66 -24.07
C MET A 46 5.60 3.53 -22.54
N GLU A 47 5.67 2.31 -21.99
CA GLU A 47 5.81 2.08 -20.55
C GLU A 47 7.14 2.60 -20.00
N LYS A 48 8.22 2.47 -20.79
CA LYS A 48 9.51 3.08 -20.47
C LYS A 48 9.43 4.61 -20.45
N GLU A 49 8.84 5.22 -21.47
CA GLU A 49 8.66 6.69 -21.53
C GLU A 49 7.79 7.19 -20.37
N LEU A 50 6.72 6.47 -20.04
CA LEU A 50 5.84 6.76 -18.92
C LEU A 50 6.61 6.75 -17.59
N SER A 51 7.48 5.75 -17.37
CA SER A 51 8.33 5.66 -16.18
C SER A 51 9.28 6.85 -16.08
N GLU A 52 9.92 7.25 -17.18
CA GLU A 52 10.83 8.41 -17.21
C GLU A 52 10.13 9.72 -16.84
N LYS A 53 8.90 9.94 -17.34
CA LYS A 53 8.11 11.14 -17.01
C LYS A 53 7.63 11.16 -15.56
N ILE A 54 7.21 10.01 -15.02
CA ILE A 54 6.84 9.87 -13.60
C ILE A 54 8.05 10.20 -12.71
N ASN A 55 9.23 9.66 -13.02
CA ASN A 55 10.45 9.95 -12.27
C ASN A 55 10.82 11.45 -12.32
N LYS A 56 10.65 12.10 -13.48
CA LYS A 56 10.88 13.55 -13.63
C LYS A 56 9.91 14.38 -12.78
N ARG A 57 8.63 13.97 -12.71
CA ARG A 57 7.61 14.59 -11.85
C ARG A 57 7.96 14.46 -10.37
N GLU A 58 8.40 13.28 -9.93
CA GLU A 58 8.81 13.05 -8.53
C GLU A 58 9.99 13.93 -8.12
N ARG A 59 10.99 14.12 -9.01
CA ARG A 59 12.11 15.05 -8.76
C ARG A 59 11.63 16.49 -8.54
N LEU A 60 10.71 16.96 -9.37
CA LEU A 60 10.14 18.31 -9.25
C LEU A 60 9.32 18.47 -7.96
N LEU A 61 8.57 17.44 -7.55
CA LEU A 61 7.86 17.45 -6.27
C LEU A 61 8.80 17.52 -5.07
N LYS A 62 9.92 16.80 -5.13
CA LYS A 62 10.98 16.87 -4.10
C LYS A 62 11.61 18.27 -4.05
N GLU A 63 11.97 18.83 -5.19
CA GLU A 63 12.49 20.21 -5.28
C GLU A 63 11.50 21.24 -4.69
N LYS A 64 10.20 21.10 -4.98
CA LYS A 64 9.15 21.94 -4.40
C LYS A 64 9.08 21.80 -2.87
N SER A 65 9.14 20.58 -2.35
CA SER A 65 9.14 20.31 -0.91
C SER A 65 10.34 20.98 -0.22
N GLU A 66 11.54 20.85 -0.77
CA GLU A 66 12.75 21.45 -0.21
C GLU A 66 12.68 22.98 -0.18
N ILE A 67 12.09 23.60 -1.20
CA ILE A 67 11.88 25.05 -1.26
C ILE A 67 10.78 25.49 -0.27
N SER A 68 9.71 24.69 -0.12
CA SER A 68 8.63 24.95 0.84
C SER A 68 9.10 24.85 2.29
N ASP A 69 9.98 23.89 2.60
CA ASP A 69 10.56 23.72 3.93
C ASP A 69 11.49 24.89 4.30
N LYS A 70 12.22 25.44 3.32
CA LYS A 70 13.00 26.68 3.49
C LYS A 70 12.07 27.87 3.78
N LEU A 71 10.97 28.00 3.03
CA LEU A 71 9.97 29.05 3.22
C LEU A 71 9.34 29.04 4.62
N SER A 72 9.16 27.87 5.23
CA SER A 72 8.54 27.71 6.55
C SER A 72 9.44 28.14 7.72
N LYS A 73 10.76 28.29 7.52
CA LYS A 73 11.72 28.52 8.61
C LYS A 73 12.18 29.97 8.75
N GLU A 74 11.75 30.87 7.87
CA GLU A 74 12.44 32.15 7.64
C GLU A 74 11.64 33.40 8.08
N ASN A 75 10.71 33.32 9.06
CA ASN A 75 9.94 34.54 9.43
C ASN A 75 9.30 34.67 10.84
N GLU A 76 9.65 33.87 11.84
CA GLU A 76 9.02 33.97 13.18
C GLU A 76 9.82 34.71 14.25
N ARG A 77 11.13 34.92 14.05
CA ARG A 77 12.01 35.54 15.07
C ARG A 77 12.06 37.07 14.98
N LEU A 78 12.37 37.63 13.80
CA LEU A 78 12.49 39.08 13.61
C LEU A 78 11.19 39.83 13.91
N ASN A 79 10.04 39.30 13.46
CA ASN A 79 8.72 39.90 13.69
C ASN A 79 8.38 40.10 15.18
N LYS A 80 8.85 39.21 16.07
CA LYS A 80 8.64 39.33 17.53
C LYS A 80 9.55 40.37 18.16
N GLU A 81 10.80 40.46 17.71
CA GLU A 81 11.78 41.44 18.19
C GLU A 81 11.39 42.86 17.76
N ILE A 82 11.02 43.07 16.49
CA ILE A 82 10.55 44.37 15.96
C ILE A 82 9.32 44.87 16.73
N LYS A 83 8.35 43.99 17.00
CA LYS A 83 7.14 44.34 17.75
C LYS A 83 7.45 44.75 19.20
N THR A 84 8.36 44.03 19.85
CA THR A 84 8.79 44.32 21.22
C THR A 84 9.52 45.66 21.31
N LEU A 85 10.42 45.94 20.35
CA LEU A 85 11.17 47.19 20.28
C LEU A 85 10.26 48.41 20.06
N ASN A 86 9.30 48.30 19.14
CA ASN A 86 8.33 49.35 18.86
C ASN A 86 7.49 49.74 20.09
N ASN A 87 7.05 48.74 20.88
CA ASN A 87 6.32 49.00 22.11
C ASN A 87 7.17 49.75 23.15
N LYS A 88 8.45 49.36 23.29
CA LYS A 88 9.38 50.00 24.24
C LYS A 88 9.73 51.44 23.85
N ILE A 89 9.91 51.71 22.55
CA ILE A 89 10.13 53.08 22.04
C ILE A 89 8.92 53.97 22.37
N LYS A 90 7.70 53.48 22.12
CA LYS A 90 6.47 54.22 22.39
C LYS A 90 6.29 54.59 23.87
N GLU A 91 6.64 53.66 24.77
CA GLU A 91 6.60 53.92 26.22
C GLU A 91 7.61 55.02 26.62
N LEU A 92 8.83 54.97 26.08
CA LEU A 92 9.87 55.96 26.37
C LEU A 92 9.53 57.34 25.78
N GLU A 93 8.90 57.40 24.60
CA GLU A 93 8.44 58.67 24.00
C GLU A 93 7.41 59.38 24.89
N SER A 94 6.49 58.62 25.52
CA SER A 94 5.55 59.18 26.51
C SER A 94 6.28 59.74 27.73
N LYS A 95 7.25 58.99 28.27
CA LYS A 95 8.09 59.44 29.41
C LYS A 95 8.94 60.67 29.07
N GLN A 96 9.43 60.78 27.83
CA GLN A 96 10.21 61.93 27.37
C GLN A 96 9.35 63.21 27.36
N GLU A 97 8.09 63.10 26.96
CA GLU A 97 7.14 64.21 26.94
C GLU A 97 6.82 64.70 28.37
N GLU A 98 6.62 63.78 29.31
CA GLU A 98 6.45 64.11 30.73
C GLU A 98 7.68 64.82 31.31
N ASN A 99 8.88 64.31 31.04
CA ASN A 99 10.14 64.93 31.50
C ASN A 99 10.33 66.35 30.94
N LYS A 100 9.93 66.61 29.68
CA LYS A 100 9.99 67.96 29.09
C LYS A 100 9.04 68.93 29.78
N LYS A 101 7.82 68.49 30.10
CA LYS A 101 6.84 69.31 30.84
C LYS A 101 7.34 69.70 32.23
N MET A 102 7.96 68.75 32.94
CA MET A 102 8.57 69.01 34.25
C MET A 102 9.74 70.00 34.16
N LEU A 103 10.56 69.93 33.10
CA LEU A 103 11.65 70.87 32.89
C LEU A 103 11.14 72.31 32.65
N GLU A 104 10.09 72.49 31.83
CA GLU A 104 9.52 73.82 31.61
C GLU A 104 8.86 74.38 32.88
N PHE A 105 8.20 73.54 33.66
CA PHE A 105 7.64 73.94 34.95
C PHE A 105 8.68 74.57 35.89
N PHE A 106 9.86 73.95 36.03
CA PHE A 106 10.93 74.50 36.88
C PHE A 106 11.57 75.76 36.30
N LYS A 107 11.67 75.89 34.97
CA LYS A 107 12.16 77.13 34.34
C LYS A 107 11.23 78.31 34.62
N GLU A 108 9.92 78.12 34.52
CA GLU A 108 8.93 79.17 34.81
C GLU A 108 8.98 79.62 36.27
N LYS A 109 9.10 78.69 37.22
CA LYS A 109 9.25 79.02 38.65
C LYS A 109 10.53 79.82 38.93
N LEU A 110 11.66 79.37 38.36
CA LEU A 110 12.94 80.04 38.52
C LEU A 110 12.93 81.46 37.94
N GLN A 111 12.22 81.69 36.84
CA GLN A 111 12.06 83.03 36.25
C GLN A 111 11.29 83.97 37.19
N LYS A 112 10.24 83.47 37.85
CA LYS A 112 9.46 84.26 38.82
C LYS A 112 10.29 84.65 40.05
N ALA A 113 10.98 83.69 40.66
CA ALA A 113 11.83 83.93 41.83
C ALA A 113 12.96 84.94 41.55
N ASN A 114 13.60 84.85 40.37
CA ASN A 114 14.61 85.83 39.95
C ASN A 114 14.02 87.24 39.73
N GLY A 115 12.79 87.35 39.21
CA GLY A 115 12.09 88.64 39.11
C GLY A 115 11.84 89.28 40.48
N GLU A 116 11.44 88.47 41.47
CA GLU A 116 11.24 88.93 42.85
C GLU A 116 12.54 89.39 43.53
N LYS A 117 13.68 88.77 43.18
CA LYS A 117 15.00 89.17 43.68
C LYS A 117 15.39 90.57 43.21
N GLU A 118 15.16 90.89 41.94
CA GLU A 118 15.44 92.22 41.38
C GLU A 118 14.60 93.31 42.04
N THR A 119 13.33 93.02 42.33
CA THR A 119 12.44 93.98 43.01
C THR A 119 12.90 94.25 44.44
N LEU A 120 13.23 93.21 45.22
CA LEU A 120 13.67 93.36 46.61
C LEU A 120 15.01 94.12 46.73
N ALA A 121 15.93 93.90 45.79
CA ALA A 121 17.22 94.62 45.78
C ALA A 121 17.06 96.13 45.51
N LYS A 122 16.10 96.50 44.66
CA LYS A 122 15.78 97.91 44.39
C LYS A 122 15.19 98.59 45.63
N ASP A 123 14.27 97.90 46.31
CA ASP A 123 13.62 98.42 47.52
C ASP A 123 14.62 98.65 48.67
N LEU A 124 15.61 97.76 48.85
CA LEU A 124 16.66 97.91 49.85
C LEU A 124 17.52 99.16 49.62
N LYS A 125 17.90 99.42 48.36
CA LYS A 125 18.71 100.58 47.96
C LYS A 125 17.96 101.90 48.18
N GLU A 126 16.67 101.93 47.83
CA GLU A 126 15.81 103.11 48.06
C GLU A 126 15.73 103.48 49.56
N LYS A 127 15.77 102.50 50.48
CA LYS A 127 15.75 102.76 51.93
C LYS A 127 17.05 103.32 52.48
N ASP A 128 18.20 102.86 51.97
CA ASP A 128 19.52 103.37 52.38
C ASP A 128 19.73 104.84 52.01
N GLU A 129 19.33 105.21 50.79
CA GLU A 129 19.41 106.60 50.32
C GLU A 129 18.55 107.54 51.19
N MET A 130 17.35 107.10 51.60
CA MET A 130 16.47 107.88 52.49
C MET A 130 17.07 108.14 53.88
N ILE A 131 17.81 107.17 54.46
CA ILE A 131 18.43 107.30 55.78
C ILE A 131 19.61 108.30 55.75
N ASP A 132 20.42 108.25 54.69
CA ASP A 132 21.60 109.12 54.54
C ASP A 132 21.25 110.59 54.28
N GLU A 133 20.13 110.86 53.60
CA GLU A 133 19.64 112.22 53.40
C GLU A 133 19.12 112.86 54.70
N LEU A 134 18.40 112.12 55.55
CA LEU A 134 17.84 112.63 56.81
C LEU A 134 18.92 113.09 57.81
N LYS A 135 20.13 112.49 57.77
CA LYS A 135 21.27 112.85 58.62
C LYS A 135 21.89 114.23 58.31
N LYS A 136 21.59 114.83 57.16
CA LYS A 136 22.28 116.04 56.64
C LYS A 136 21.46 117.35 56.73
N LEU A 137 20.30 117.36 57.42
CA LEU A 137 19.38 118.51 57.41
C LEU A 137 19.68 119.65 58.41
N ASP A 138 19.59 120.92 57.98
CA ASP A 138 19.62 122.16 58.80
C ASP A 138 18.29 122.96 58.72
N SER A 139 17.96 123.65 59.81
CA SER A 139 16.70 124.31 60.19
C SER A 139 16.32 125.60 59.43
N ALA A 140 17.19 126.16 58.58
CA ALA A 140 16.92 127.43 57.86
C ALA A 140 16.03 127.29 56.59
N SER A 141 15.52 126.11 56.29
CA SER A 141 14.94 125.79 54.97
C SER A 141 13.40 125.75 54.91
N LYS A 142 12.69 125.94 56.03
CA LYS A 142 11.27 125.54 56.19
C LYS A 142 10.32 126.22 55.19
N GLN A 143 10.41 127.55 55.03
CA GLN A 143 9.54 128.31 54.13
C GLN A 143 9.81 127.98 52.64
N SER A 144 11.07 127.76 52.27
CA SER A 144 11.46 127.42 50.88
C SER A 144 11.05 125.98 50.50
N ILE A 145 11.03 125.05 51.46
CA ILE A 145 10.56 123.68 51.24
C ILE A 145 9.02 123.66 51.12
N GLU A 146 8.30 124.48 51.88
CA GLU A 146 6.84 124.61 51.79
C GLU A 146 6.39 125.16 50.42
N ASP A 147 6.99 126.23 49.90
CA ASP A 147 6.63 126.80 48.59
C ASP A 147 6.94 125.85 47.42
N ALA A 148 8.08 125.14 47.48
CA ALA A 148 8.44 124.14 46.50
C ALA A 148 7.54 122.89 46.57
N LEU A 149 7.00 122.57 47.75
CA LEU A 149 6.07 121.46 47.94
C LEU A 149 4.72 121.73 47.26
N THR A 150 4.24 122.99 47.29
CA THR A 150 2.99 123.39 46.61
C THR A 150 3.11 123.27 45.10
N ALA A 151 4.24 123.71 44.52
CA ALA A 151 4.51 123.58 43.09
C ALA A 151 4.64 122.11 42.64
N GLU A 152 5.30 121.28 43.44
CA GLU A 152 5.49 119.86 43.10
C GLU A 152 4.20 119.05 43.28
N LYS A 153 3.34 119.38 44.26
CA LYS A 153 1.98 118.82 44.40
C LYS A 153 1.06 119.13 43.22
N GLN A 154 1.22 120.30 42.58
CA GLN A 154 0.47 120.63 41.36
C GLN A 154 0.93 119.76 40.17
N LYS A 155 2.24 119.55 40.01
CA LYS A 155 2.79 118.61 39.00
C LYS A 155 2.40 117.16 39.28
N GLU A 156 2.32 116.76 40.55
CA GLU A 156 1.83 115.44 40.96
C GLU A 156 0.38 115.24 40.50
N LYS A 157 -0.48 116.24 40.69
CA LYS A 157 -1.87 116.19 40.24
C LYS A 157 -1.96 116.02 38.72
N GLU A 158 -1.21 116.80 37.95
CA GLU A 158 -1.19 116.73 36.48
C GLU A 158 -0.63 115.39 35.96
N SER A 159 0.48 114.90 36.53
CA SER A 159 1.08 113.61 36.15
C SER A 159 0.21 112.42 36.63
N SER A 160 -0.45 112.53 37.79
CA SER A 160 -1.40 111.54 38.30
C SER A 160 -2.64 111.40 37.41
N GLU A 161 -3.24 112.53 36.99
CA GLU A 161 -4.36 112.55 36.04
C GLU A 161 -3.96 111.89 34.71
N LYS A 162 -2.75 112.17 34.22
CA LYS A 162 -2.20 111.57 33.01
C LYS A 162 -1.88 110.07 33.15
N VAL A 163 -1.40 109.63 34.32
CA VAL A 163 -1.24 108.20 34.64
C VAL A 163 -2.59 107.49 34.68
N THR A 164 -3.65 108.08 35.23
CA THR A 164 -5.00 107.50 35.16
C THR A 164 -5.52 107.37 33.73
N GLU A 165 -5.28 108.38 32.88
CA GLU A 165 -5.63 108.34 31.46
C GLU A 165 -4.85 107.24 30.70
N LEU A 166 -3.53 107.18 30.89
CA LEU A 166 -2.67 106.15 30.28
C LEU A 166 -3.00 104.75 30.79
N LYS A 167 -3.42 104.58 32.05
CA LYS A 167 -3.94 103.31 32.59
C LYS A 167 -5.22 102.88 31.90
N ALA A 168 -6.18 103.78 31.72
CA ALA A 168 -7.41 103.50 30.99
C ALA A 168 -7.12 103.13 29.52
N ASN A 169 -6.19 103.83 28.87
CA ASN A 169 -5.75 103.54 27.51
C ASN A 169 -5.04 102.18 27.39
N LEU A 170 -4.16 101.84 28.35
CA LEU A 170 -3.50 100.54 28.42
C LEU A 170 -4.51 99.41 28.63
N GLU A 171 -5.50 99.60 29.51
CA GLU A 171 -6.52 98.60 29.79
C GLU A 171 -7.44 98.37 28.59
N SER A 172 -7.83 99.45 27.90
CA SER A 172 -8.52 99.37 26.60
C SER A 172 -7.68 98.62 25.56
N ALA A 173 -6.40 98.95 25.43
CA ALA A 173 -5.49 98.31 24.49
C ALA A 173 -5.25 96.82 24.78
N LYS A 174 -5.19 96.42 26.07
CA LYS A 174 -5.12 95.02 26.51
C LYS A 174 -6.40 94.26 26.19
N LYS A 175 -7.57 94.85 26.44
CA LYS A 175 -8.87 94.23 26.12
C LYS A 175 -9.03 94.02 24.62
N ASP A 176 -8.54 94.94 23.81
CA ASP A 176 -8.50 94.76 22.36
C ASP A 176 -7.46 93.72 21.94
N LEU A 177 -6.32 93.61 22.63
CA LEU A 177 -5.36 92.52 22.42
C LEU A 177 -5.97 91.15 22.75
N GLU A 178 -6.69 91.00 23.86
CA GLU A 178 -7.39 89.75 24.22
C GLU A 178 -8.38 89.33 23.13
N LYS A 179 -9.16 90.28 22.59
CA LYS A 179 -10.07 90.00 21.46
C LYS A 179 -9.29 89.53 20.24
N LYS A 180 -8.19 90.20 19.88
CA LYS A 180 -7.36 89.81 18.72
C LYS A 180 -6.63 88.49 18.92
N GLU A 181 -6.25 88.16 20.15
CA GLU A 181 -5.70 86.84 20.50
C GLU A 181 -6.78 85.75 20.38
N ALA A 182 -7.99 86.00 20.88
CA ALA A 182 -9.11 85.09 20.72
C ALA A 182 -9.49 84.86 19.24
N ASP A 183 -9.52 85.93 18.43
CA ASP A 183 -9.75 85.85 16.99
C ASP A 183 -8.66 84.99 16.31
N TYR A 184 -7.38 85.25 16.60
CA TYR A 184 -6.28 84.45 16.06
C TYR A 184 -6.35 82.97 16.49
N VAL A 185 -6.63 82.69 17.78
CA VAL A 185 -6.75 81.31 18.29
C VAL A 185 -7.89 80.58 17.59
N LYS A 186 -9.03 81.24 17.39
CA LYS A 186 -10.19 80.68 16.69
C LYS A 186 -9.87 80.34 15.24
N GLU A 187 -9.31 81.28 14.49
CA GLU A 187 -8.98 81.05 13.07
C GLU A 187 -7.85 80.02 12.91
N ASN A 188 -6.82 80.06 13.76
CA ASN A 188 -5.72 79.09 13.74
C ASN A 188 -6.19 77.67 14.14
N ALA A 189 -7.21 77.55 14.99
CA ALA A 189 -7.80 76.25 15.33
C ALA A 189 -8.52 75.61 14.12
N LEU A 190 -9.12 76.42 13.24
CA LEU A 190 -9.71 75.92 11.99
C LEU A 190 -8.63 75.41 11.02
N VAL A 191 -7.51 76.13 10.90
CA VAL A 191 -6.34 75.69 10.10
C VAL A 191 -5.78 74.37 10.61
N GLU A 192 -5.59 74.23 11.93
CA GLU A 192 -5.07 73.00 12.53
C GLU A 192 -6.06 71.82 12.43
N ARG A 193 -7.37 72.09 12.46
CA ARG A 193 -8.40 71.08 12.20
C ARG A 193 -8.32 70.59 10.77
N ASP A 194 -8.38 71.49 9.79
CA ASP A 194 -8.33 71.13 8.37
C ASP A 194 -7.02 70.39 8.02
N LYS A 195 -5.90 70.74 8.67
CA LYS A 195 -4.62 70.00 8.53
C LYS A 195 -4.70 68.57 9.07
N LYS A 196 -5.34 68.35 10.22
CA LYS A 196 -5.54 67.00 10.80
C LYS A 196 -6.51 66.17 9.97
N ASP A 197 -7.59 66.79 9.49
CA ASP A 197 -8.58 66.13 8.64
C ASP A 197 -7.94 65.72 7.31
N LEU A 198 -7.13 66.58 6.69
CA LEU A 198 -6.36 66.24 5.49
C LEU A 198 -5.44 65.03 5.74
N GLU A 199 -4.65 65.05 6.82
CA GLU A 199 -3.73 63.95 7.15
C GLU A 199 -4.48 62.63 7.43
N LYS A 200 -5.68 62.71 8.01
CA LYS A 200 -6.56 61.57 8.25
C LYS A 200 -7.11 61.02 6.93
N PHE A 201 -7.71 61.85 6.09
CA PHE A 201 -8.28 61.43 4.82
C PHE A 201 -7.21 60.89 3.87
N GLU A 202 -6.01 61.49 3.83
CA GLU A 202 -4.87 60.99 3.05
C GLU A 202 -4.41 59.59 3.51
N LYS A 203 -4.45 59.29 4.82
CA LYS A 203 -4.16 57.94 5.33
C LYS A 203 -5.27 56.95 5.01
N GLU A 204 -6.53 57.35 5.10
CA GLU A 204 -7.68 56.49 4.80
C GLU A 204 -7.77 56.17 3.31
N ILE A 205 -7.56 57.15 2.42
CA ILE A 205 -7.58 56.95 0.97
C ILE A 205 -6.40 56.07 0.53
N ALA A 206 -5.21 56.21 1.13
CA ALA A 206 -4.07 55.35 0.85
C ALA A 206 -4.37 53.88 1.18
N LYS A 207 -4.99 53.61 2.35
CA LYS A 207 -5.43 52.26 2.74
C LYS A 207 -6.51 51.71 1.80
N ALA A 208 -7.48 52.53 1.41
CA ALA A 208 -8.54 52.12 0.49
C ALA A 208 -7.97 51.79 -0.91
N ARG A 209 -7.01 52.59 -1.40
CA ARG A 209 -6.30 52.33 -2.67
C ARG A 209 -5.46 51.06 -2.64
N GLU A 210 -4.75 50.79 -1.54
CA GLU A 210 -3.99 49.54 -1.36
C GLU A 210 -4.90 48.30 -1.35
N LYS A 211 -6.02 48.38 -0.61
CA LYS A 211 -7.05 47.33 -0.63
C LYS A 211 -7.65 47.14 -2.02
N LYS A 212 -7.94 48.24 -2.74
CA LYS A 212 -8.46 48.15 -4.12
C LYS A 212 -7.46 47.43 -5.02
N GLN A 213 -6.17 47.77 -4.94
CA GLN A 213 -5.12 47.15 -5.74
C GLN A 213 -4.99 45.65 -5.48
N THR A 214 -5.04 45.24 -4.21
CA THR A 214 -5.00 43.81 -3.83
C THR A 214 -6.26 43.06 -4.30
N THR A 215 -7.45 43.66 -4.17
CA THR A 215 -8.71 43.11 -4.69
C THR A 215 -8.70 42.99 -6.22
N GLU A 216 -8.18 43.97 -6.95
CA GLU A 216 -8.05 43.92 -8.41
C GLU A 216 -7.10 42.82 -8.89
N LYS A 217 -6.00 42.60 -8.17
CA LYS A 217 -5.10 41.49 -8.42
C LYS A 217 -5.81 40.14 -8.25
N ALA A 218 -6.55 39.98 -7.15
CA ALA A 218 -7.34 38.77 -6.90
C ALA A 218 -8.44 38.54 -7.97
N ILE A 219 -9.10 39.61 -8.43
CA ILE A 219 -10.05 39.55 -9.54
C ILE A 219 -9.36 39.08 -10.82
N LYS A 220 -8.20 39.64 -11.18
CA LYS A 220 -7.47 39.30 -12.41
C LYS A 220 -7.08 37.82 -12.44
N ASP A 221 -6.60 37.29 -11.31
CA ASP A 221 -6.20 35.89 -11.18
C ASP A 221 -7.40 34.93 -11.41
N ILE A 222 -8.59 35.30 -10.92
CA ILE A 222 -9.82 34.51 -11.13
C ILE A 222 -10.41 34.72 -12.52
N ASN A 223 -10.43 35.95 -13.03
CA ASN A 223 -11.00 36.30 -14.34
C ASN A 223 -10.26 35.63 -15.50
N ALA A 224 -8.94 35.45 -15.39
CA ALA A 224 -8.14 34.71 -16.37
C ALA A 224 -8.65 33.27 -16.58
N SER A 225 -9.35 32.72 -15.59
CA SER A 225 -9.92 31.36 -15.62
C SER A 225 -11.45 31.34 -15.72
N LYS A 226 -12.13 32.49 -15.82
CA LYS A 226 -13.60 32.58 -15.74
C LYS A 226 -14.29 31.85 -16.88
N HIS A 227 -13.86 32.08 -18.12
CA HIS A 227 -14.46 31.43 -19.27
C HIS A 227 -14.25 29.91 -19.21
N ASP A 228 -13.04 29.48 -18.85
CA ASP A 228 -12.69 28.07 -18.63
C ASP A 228 -13.51 27.42 -17.52
N LEU A 229 -13.78 28.14 -16.42
CA LEU A 229 -14.59 27.65 -15.31
C LEU A 229 -16.06 27.47 -15.72
N ILE A 230 -16.63 28.42 -16.46
CA ILE A 230 -18.00 28.33 -16.98
C ILE A 230 -18.13 27.15 -17.95
N ASP A 231 -17.17 26.99 -18.87
CA ASP A 231 -17.18 25.90 -19.84
C ASP A 231 -16.96 24.53 -19.17
N LYS A 232 -16.09 24.45 -18.15
CA LYS A 232 -15.90 23.24 -17.34
C LYS A 232 -17.18 22.91 -16.57
N ASP A 233 -17.83 23.88 -15.96
CA ASP A 233 -19.07 23.68 -15.21
C ASP A 233 -20.20 23.18 -16.11
N LYS A 234 -20.35 23.76 -17.31
CA LYS A 234 -21.29 23.28 -18.32
C LYS A 234 -21.04 21.82 -18.71
N LYS A 235 -19.79 21.47 -19.04
CA LYS A 235 -19.40 20.09 -19.40
C LYS A 235 -19.62 19.11 -18.25
N LEU A 236 -19.36 19.52 -17.01
CA LEU A 236 -19.60 18.69 -15.83
C LEU A 236 -21.09 18.45 -15.60
N LYS A 237 -21.95 19.45 -15.80
CA LYS A 237 -23.42 19.31 -15.73
C LYS A 237 -23.97 18.37 -16.79
N GLU A 238 -23.47 18.46 -18.03
CA GLU A 238 -23.83 17.51 -19.11
C GLU A 238 -23.42 16.07 -18.76
N LYS A 239 -22.22 15.88 -18.21
CA LYS A 239 -21.76 14.57 -17.70
C LYS A 239 -22.62 14.07 -16.55
N LEU A 240 -23.03 14.95 -15.63
CA LEU A 240 -23.88 14.60 -14.50
C LEU A 240 -25.25 14.11 -14.97
N GLU A 241 -25.85 14.75 -15.98
CA GLU A 241 -27.12 14.27 -16.54
C GLU A 241 -26.98 12.97 -17.33
N THR A 242 -25.85 12.80 -18.04
CA THR A 242 -25.53 11.54 -18.71
C THR A 242 -25.40 10.40 -17.68
N ASN A 243 -24.68 10.64 -16.58
CA ASN A 243 -24.52 9.69 -15.48
C ASN A 243 -25.89 9.34 -14.87
N LYS A 244 -26.71 10.33 -14.48
CA LYS A 244 -28.08 10.09 -13.94
C LYS A 244 -28.95 9.22 -14.86
N THR A 245 -28.91 9.50 -16.17
CA THR A 245 -29.68 8.73 -17.17
C THR A 245 -29.18 7.29 -17.27
N SER A 246 -27.86 7.10 -17.26
CA SER A 246 -27.23 5.78 -17.24
C SER A 246 -27.57 5.01 -15.96
N THR A 247 -27.52 5.66 -14.79
CA THR A 247 -27.86 5.07 -13.49
C THR A 247 -29.29 4.56 -13.48
N LYS A 248 -30.24 5.35 -14.00
CA LYS A 248 -31.65 4.93 -14.08
C LYS A 248 -31.83 3.68 -14.95
N THR A 249 -31.09 3.59 -16.05
CA THR A 249 -31.12 2.44 -16.96
C THR A 249 -30.54 1.19 -16.29
N LEU A 250 -29.39 1.33 -15.62
CA LEU A 250 -28.74 0.25 -14.89
C LEU A 250 -29.57 -0.22 -13.68
N GLN A 251 -30.23 0.72 -12.98
CA GLN A 251 -31.12 0.41 -11.87
C GLN A 251 -32.29 -0.45 -12.35
N THR A 252 -32.90 -0.09 -13.48
CA THR A 252 -33.99 -0.88 -14.08
C THR A 252 -33.53 -2.30 -14.44
N ALA A 253 -32.32 -2.45 -14.98
CA ALA A 253 -31.74 -3.75 -15.29
C ALA A 253 -31.43 -4.58 -14.03
N TYR A 254 -30.90 -3.95 -13.00
CA TYR A 254 -30.62 -4.56 -11.70
C TYR A 254 -31.91 -5.04 -11.01
N ASP A 255 -32.94 -4.20 -10.95
CA ASP A 255 -34.23 -4.55 -10.35
C ASP A 255 -34.89 -5.73 -11.10
N LYS A 256 -34.77 -5.74 -12.43
CA LYS A 256 -35.24 -6.86 -13.27
C LYS A 256 -34.48 -8.16 -12.96
N ALA A 257 -33.16 -8.10 -12.83
CA ALA A 257 -32.34 -9.27 -12.47
C ALA A 257 -32.69 -9.80 -11.07
N LYS A 258 -32.90 -8.91 -10.10
CA LYS A 258 -33.31 -9.26 -8.74
C LYS A 258 -34.67 -9.94 -8.71
N LYS A 259 -35.64 -9.43 -9.48
CA LYS A 259 -36.96 -10.06 -9.64
C LYS A 259 -36.84 -11.45 -10.27
N ASN A 260 -36.09 -11.58 -11.36
CA ASN A 260 -35.84 -12.85 -12.03
C ASN A 260 -35.18 -13.90 -11.12
N LEU A 261 -34.27 -13.46 -10.24
CA LEU A 261 -33.60 -14.32 -9.27
C LEU A 261 -34.60 -14.87 -8.24
N GLU A 262 -35.47 -14.01 -7.72
CA GLU A 262 -36.48 -14.39 -6.73
C GLU A 262 -37.50 -15.38 -7.31
N GLU A 263 -37.98 -15.13 -8.53
CA GLU A 263 -38.90 -16.01 -9.23
C GLU A 263 -38.30 -17.42 -9.41
N LYS A 264 -37.03 -17.51 -9.82
CA LYS A 264 -36.35 -18.81 -10.02
C LYS A 264 -36.04 -19.53 -8.71
N ARG A 265 -35.66 -18.82 -7.66
CA ARG A 265 -35.48 -19.41 -6.33
C ARG A 265 -36.77 -19.99 -5.79
N THR A 266 -37.88 -19.27 -5.99
CA THR A 266 -39.22 -19.75 -5.63
C THR A 266 -39.60 -21.00 -6.42
N GLU A 267 -39.27 -21.07 -7.72
CA GLU A 267 -39.50 -22.27 -8.54
C GLU A 267 -38.67 -23.47 -8.05
N LEU A 268 -37.38 -23.26 -7.75
CA LEU A 268 -36.51 -24.29 -7.20
C LEU A 268 -37.00 -24.79 -5.83
N GLU A 269 -37.46 -23.89 -4.96
CA GLU A 269 -38.01 -24.24 -3.66
C GLU A 269 -39.29 -25.10 -3.79
N LYS A 270 -40.16 -24.77 -4.75
CA LYS A 270 -41.36 -25.58 -5.05
C LYS A 270 -40.99 -26.99 -5.51
N LEU A 271 -40.02 -27.13 -6.42
CA LEU A 271 -39.57 -28.43 -6.92
C LEU A 271 -38.92 -29.27 -5.81
N ASN A 272 -38.06 -28.68 -4.98
CA ASN A 272 -37.42 -29.38 -3.86
C ASN A 272 -38.42 -29.82 -2.78
N LYS A 273 -39.51 -29.08 -2.56
CA LYS A 273 -40.59 -29.50 -1.65
C LYS A 273 -41.42 -30.65 -2.22
N GLN A 274 -41.60 -30.68 -3.54
CA GLN A 274 -42.38 -31.70 -4.23
C GLN A 274 -41.60 -33.01 -4.41
N TYR A 275 -40.26 -32.94 -4.54
CA TYR A 275 -39.36 -34.07 -4.77
C TYR A 275 -38.16 -34.03 -3.81
N PRO A 276 -38.30 -34.51 -2.56
CA PRO A 276 -37.21 -34.48 -1.58
C PRO A 276 -36.09 -35.48 -1.95
N PRO A 277 -34.80 -35.12 -1.79
CA PRO A 277 -33.68 -36.04 -2.01
C PRO A 277 -33.64 -37.20 -0.99
N HIS A 278 -33.18 -38.39 -1.39
CA HIS A 278 -33.06 -39.57 -0.51
C HIS A 278 -32.00 -39.38 0.57
N GLY A 279 -32.19 -40.03 1.72
CA GLY A 279 -31.36 -39.82 2.92
C GLY A 279 -30.07 -40.67 2.95
N PRO A 280 -28.98 -40.16 3.57
CA PRO A 280 -27.63 -40.77 3.56
C PRO A 280 -27.52 -42.14 4.26
N ALA A 281 -28.57 -42.57 4.97
CA ALA A 281 -28.60 -43.84 5.69
C ALA A 281 -28.73 -45.07 4.76
N LEU A 282 -29.30 -44.90 3.55
CA LEU A 282 -29.37 -45.97 2.56
C LEU A 282 -28.05 -46.13 1.81
N ASP A 283 -27.36 -45.01 1.52
CA ASP A 283 -26.05 -45.00 0.88
C ASP A 283 -24.99 -45.70 1.75
N GLN A 284 -24.97 -45.42 3.06
CA GLN A 284 -24.07 -46.08 4.00
C GLN A 284 -24.27 -47.60 4.08
N LYS A 285 -25.53 -48.06 4.08
CA LYS A 285 -25.84 -49.50 4.11
C LYS A 285 -25.41 -50.21 2.84
N LEU A 286 -25.55 -49.57 1.68
CA LEU A 286 -25.08 -50.13 0.41
C LEU A 286 -23.55 -50.28 0.43
N GLU A 287 -22.83 -49.26 0.89
CA GLU A 287 -21.36 -49.28 0.97
C GLU A 287 -20.83 -50.38 1.91
N GLU A 288 -21.51 -50.63 3.04
CA GLU A 288 -21.16 -51.71 3.97
C GLU A 288 -21.33 -53.10 3.32
N ILE A 289 -22.46 -53.34 2.65
CA ILE A 289 -22.74 -54.62 1.98
C ILE A 289 -21.76 -54.87 0.82
N GLU A 290 -21.42 -53.85 0.05
CA GLU A 290 -20.43 -53.96 -1.03
C GLU A 290 -19.03 -54.32 -0.51
N LYS A 291 -18.62 -53.75 0.64
CA LYS A 291 -17.36 -54.11 1.30
C LYS A 291 -17.34 -55.56 1.75
N GLU A 292 -18.44 -56.06 2.32
CA GLU A 292 -18.56 -57.45 2.75
C GLU A 292 -18.54 -58.45 1.58
N ILE A 293 -19.22 -58.14 0.47
CA ILE A 293 -19.18 -58.95 -0.75
C ILE A 293 -17.74 -59.06 -1.26
N LYS A 294 -17.04 -57.92 -1.35
CA LYS A 294 -15.67 -57.87 -1.84
C LYS A 294 -14.70 -58.70 -0.99
N ALA A 295 -14.83 -58.65 0.35
CA ALA A 295 -14.00 -59.44 1.24
C ALA A 295 -14.20 -60.96 1.02
N LEU A 296 -15.45 -61.39 0.82
CA LEU A 296 -15.76 -62.79 0.52
C LEU A 296 -15.24 -63.21 -0.87
N GLU A 297 -15.33 -62.34 -1.88
CA GLU A 297 -14.77 -62.61 -3.22
C GLU A 297 -13.23 -62.75 -3.19
N ASP A 298 -12.54 -61.91 -2.41
CA ASP A 298 -11.09 -61.99 -2.23
C ASP A 298 -10.68 -63.29 -1.51
N GLU A 299 -11.42 -63.71 -0.48
CA GLU A 299 -11.19 -64.98 0.24
C GLU A 299 -11.40 -66.19 -0.70
N MET A 300 -12.49 -66.18 -1.46
CA MET A 300 -12.80 -67.22 -2.46
C MET A 300 -11.67 -67.35 -3.48
N LYS A 301 -11.19 -66.22 -4.02
CA LYS A 301 -10.08 -66.19 -4.99
C LYS A 301 -8.79 -66.75 -4.42
N GLY A 302 -8.48 -66.48 -3.14
CA GLY A 302 -7.33 -67.05 -2.45
C GLY A 302 -7.38 -68.58 -2.36
N LEU A 303 -8.56 -69.13 -2.05
CA LEU A 303 -8.78 -70.57 -1.99
C LEU A 303 -8.69 -71.23 -3.37
N GLU A 304 -9.26 -70.63 -4.41
CA GLU A 304 -9.18 -71.12 -5.79
C GLU A 304 -7.73 -71.15 -6.31
N ASN A 305 -6.91 -70.15 -5.97
CA ASN A 305 -5.49 -70.15 -6.33
C ASN A 305 -4.73 -71.29 -5.63
N THR A 306 -4.99 -71.47 -4.33
CA THR A 306 -4.40 -72.58 -3.57
C THR A 306 -4.81 -73.93 -4.15
N GLN A 307 -6.08 -74.08 -4.56
CA GLN A 307 -6.56 -75.29 -5.22
C GLN A 307 -5.79 -75.56 -6.53
N LYS A 308 -5.58 -74.56 -7.38
CA LYS A 308 -4.83 -74.68 -8.63
C LYS A 308 -3.37 -75.10 -8.39
N GLU A 309 -2.73 -74.57 -7.36
CA GLU A 309 -1.35 -74.95 -6.99
C GLU A 309 -1.27 -76.43 -6.59
N LEU A 310 -2.21 -76.90 -5.77
CA LEU A 310 -2.29 -78.31 -5.38
C LEU A 310 -2.57 -79.23 -6.58
N GLU A 311 -3.43 -78.81 -7.51
CA GLU A 311 -3.70 -79.54 -8.76
C GLU A 311 -2.44 -79.63 -9.64
N ALA A 312 -1.68 -78.55 -9.76
CA ALA A 312 -0.41 -78.54 -10.50
C ALA A 312 0.64 -79.45 -9.86
N GLN A 313 0.72 -79.48 -8.52
CA GLN A 313 1.62 -80.37 -7.80
C GLN A 313 1.22 -81.84 -7.99
N LYS A 314 -0.09 -82.15 -7.96
CA LYS A 314 -0.60 -83.48 -8.25
C LYS A 314 -0.26 -83.91 -9.69
N GLN A 315 -0.39 -83.01 -10.66
CA GLN A 315 -0.01 -83.27 -12.05
C GLN A 315 1.49 -83.59 -12.18
N THR A 316 2.35 -82.82 -11.52
CA THR A 316 3.81 -83.04 -11.50
C THR A 316 4.17 -84.41 -10.92
N ASN A 317 3.57 -84.76 -9.77
CA ASN A 317 3.75 -86.09 -9.17
C ASN A 317 3.25 -87.21 -10.10
N SER A 318 2.15 -86.99 -10.83
CA SER A 318 1.60 -87.97 -11.77
C SER A 318 2.54 -88.25 -12.95
N GLN A 319 3.26 -87.22 -13.42
CA GLN A 319 4.33 -87.38 -14.42
C GLN A 319 5.48 -88.20 -13.86
N MET A 320 5.96 -87.90 -12.66
CA MET A 320 7.04 -88.66 -12.01
C MET A 320 6.67 -90.13 -11.74
N ILE A 321 5.42 -90.41 -11.34
CA ILE A 321 4.90 -91.79 -11.20
C ILE A 321 5.01 -92.56 -12.53
N THR A 322 4.68 -91.88 -13.64
CA THR A 322 4.77 -92.47 -14.98
C THR A 322 6.22 -92.77 -15.36
N GLU A 323 7.14 -91.84 -15.10
CA GLU A 323 8.58 -92.03 -15.35
C GLU A 323 9.17 -93.17 -14.52
N LYS A 324 8.85 -93.22 -13.22
CA LYS A 324 9.26 -94.32 -12.34
C LYS A 324 8.67 -95.66 -12.77
N GLY A 325 7.44 -95.66 -13.28
CA GLY A 325 6.84 -96.84 -13.91
C GLY A 325 7.62 -97.35 -15.12
N LYS A 326 8.11 -96.45 -15.98
CA LYS A 326 8.97 -96.80 -17.12
C LYS A 326 10.34 -97.33 -16.66
N GLU A 327 10.92 -96.75 -15.61
CA GLU A 327 12.19 -97.21 -15.01
C GLU A 327 12.07 -98.65 -14.51
N VAL A 328 10.98 -98.98 -13.80
CA VAL A 328 10.69 -100.34 -13.33
C VAL A 328 10.57 -101.33 -14.49
N LEU A 329 9.83 -100.98 -15.55
CA LEU A 329 9.70 -101.84 -16.74
C LEU A 329 11.03 -102.09 -17.45
N LYS A 330 11.89 -101.07 -17.52
CA LYS A 330 13.24 -101.20 -18.11
C LYS A 330 14.10 -102.15 -17.29
N LEU A 331 14.11 -101.99 -15.97
CA LEU A 331 14.85 -102.86 -15.06
C LEU A 331 14.35 -104.31 -15.12
N ASP A 332 13.03 -104.52 -15.29
CA ASP A 332 12.47 -105.85 -15.52
C ASP A 332 13.01 -106.52 -16.79
N GLY A 333 13.11 -105.76 -17.89
CA GLY A 333 13.72 -106.25 -19.12
C GLY A 333 15.19 -106.62 -18.96
N GLU A 334 15.97 -105.77 -18.26
CA GLU A 334 17.40 -106.03 -17.98
C GLU A 334 17.59 -107.27 -17.10
N ILE A 335 16.78 -107.42 -16.04
CA ILE A 335 16.78 -108.62 -15.18
C ILE A 335 16.46 -109.87 -16.00
N GLY A 336 15.41 -109.83 -16.84
CA GLY A 336 15.04 -110.97 -17.70
C GLY A 336 16.16 -111.37 -18.67
N GLY A 337 16.87 -110.38 -19.25
CA GLY A 337 18.02 -110.63 -20.11
C GLY A 337 19.19 -111.30 -19.38
N GLU A 338 19.52 -110.84 -18.17
CA GLU A 338 20.57 -111.45 -17.35
C GLU A 338 20.15 -112.84 -16.82
N GLN A 339 18.86 -113.07 -16.51
CA GLN A 339 18.33 -114.39 -16.18
C GLN A 339 18.49 -115.38 -17.34
N GLY A 340 18.26 -114.93 -18.58
CA GLY A 340 18.52 -115.75 -19.77
C GLY A 340 19.98 -116.19 -19.88
N LYS A 341 20.93 -115.28 -19.64
CA LYS A 341 22.36 -115.60 -19.61
C LYS A 341 22.72 -116.55 -18.47
N LEU A 342 22.09 -116.39 -17.29
CA LEU A 342 22.29 -117.27 -16.15
C LEU A 342 21.91 -118.72 -16.49
N GLU A 343 20.78 -118.92 -17.15
CA GLU A 343 20.33 -120.25 -17.60
C GLU A 343 21.24 -120.83 -18.68
N GLU A 344 21.74 -120.01 -19.61
CA GLU A 344 22.72 -120.46 -20.60
C GLU A 344 24.05 -120.89 -19.95
N ALA A 345 24.54 -120.12 -18.96
CA ALA A 345 25.73 -120.47 -18.21
C ALA A 345 25.55 -121.79 -17.43
N LYS A 346 24.41 -121.98 -16.76
CA LYS A 346 24.07 -123.26 -16.10
C LYS A 346 24.06 -124.43 -17.08
N ARG A 347 23.50 -124.25 -18.28
CA ARG A 347 23.47 -125.27 -19.33
C ARG A 347 24.87 -125.62 -19.83
N LYS A 348 25.72 -124.63 -20.11
CA LYS A 348 27.12 -124.85 -20.51
C LYS A 348 27.93 -125.56 -19.43
N ILE A 349 27.72 -125.23 -18.15
CA ILE A 349 28.33 -125.96 -17.03
C ILE A 349 27.88 -127.42 -17.03
N LEU A 350 26.60 -127.70 -17.27
CA LEU A 350 26.08 -129.07 -17.39
C LEU A 350 26.74 -129.83 -18.55
N ASP A 351 26.81 -129.20 -19.73
CA ASP A 351 27.43 -129.77 -20.93
C ASP A 351 28.92 -130.06 -20.70
N PHE A 352 29.65 -129.14 -20.05
CA PHE A 352 31.05 -129.35 -19.69
C PHE A 352 31.24 -130.43 -18.62
N ASN A 353 30.34 -130.55 -17.65
CA ASN A 353 30.38 -131.65 -16.68
C ASN A 353 30.14 -133.01 -17.36
N PHE A 354 29.26 -133.06 -18.36
CA PHE A 354 29.06 -134.25 -19.18
C PHE A 354 30.32 -134.59 -19.99
N ALA A 355 30.93 -133.60 -20.67
CA ALA A 355 32.18 -133.78 -21.40
C ALA A 355 33.36 -134.19 -20.48
N LEU A 356 33.43 -133.62 -19.27
CA LEU A 356 34.42 -134.00 -18.25
C LEU A 356 34.29 -135.49 -17.90
N LYS A 357 33.05 -135.96 -17.72
CA LYS A 357 32.75 -137.36 -17.43
C LYS A 357 33.13 -138.27 -18.59
N GLU A 358 32.77 -137.90 -19.83
CA GLU A 358 33.17 -138.65 -21.03
C GLU A 358 34.69 -138.71 -21.21
N ALA A 359 35.40 -137.61 -21.00
CA ALA A 359 36.87 -137.57 -21.10
C ALA A 359 37.54 -138.44 -20.03
N GLN A 360 37.00 -138.45 -18.79
CA GLN A 360 37.47 -139.34 -17.73
C GLN A 360 37.22 -140.82 -18.06
N ASP A 361 36.04 -141.15 -18.58
CA ASP A 361 35.67 -142.52 -18.97
C ASP A 361 36.52 -142.97 -20.19
N ALA A 362 36.80 -142.07 -21.14
CA ALA A 362 37.68 -142.33 -22.27
C ALA A 362 39.13 -142.55 -21.84
N LYS A 363 39.64 -141.74 -20.89
CA LYS A 363 40.95 -141.96 -20.28
C LYS A 363 41.05 -143.35 -19.64
N GLN A 364 40.04 -143.75 -18.86
CA GLN A 364 39.99 -145.09 -18.25
C GLN A 364 40.00 -146.21 -19.30
N ARG A 365 39.22 -146.07 -20.38
CA ARG A 365 39.22 -147.05 -21.48
C ARG A 365 40.58 -147.14 -22.19
N TYR A 366 41.25 -146.01 -22.39
CA TYR A 366 42.60 -146.00 -22.99
C TYR A 366 43.64 -146.65 -22.06
N GLU A 367 43.60 -146.35 -20.76
CA GLU A 367 44.46 -146.99 -19.77
C GLU A 367 44.26 -148.52 -19.75
N GLN A 368 43.01 -148.99 -19.81
CA GLN A 368 42.68 -150.42 -19.95
C GLN A 368 43.24 -151.03 -21.24
N ALA A 369 43.03 -150.39 -22.40
CA ALA A 369 43.54 -150.89 -23.68
C ALA A 369 45.08 -150.91 -23.74
N LYS A 370 45.75 -149.96 -23.06
CA LYS A 370 47.21 -149.92 -22.91
C LYS A 370 47.73 -151.10 -22.06
N GLU A 371 47.03 -151.47 -20.99
CA GLU A 371 47.34 -152.68 -20.20
C GLU A 371 47.17 -153.98 -21.03
N GLU A 372 46.24 -154.00 -21.98
CA GLU A 372 45.94 -155.15 -22.84
C GLU A 372 46.89 -155.30 -24.06
N GLY A 373 47.81 -154.36 -24.29
CA GLY A 373 48.84 -154.45 -25.33
C GLY A 373 48.37 -154.20 -26.78
N THR A 374 47.19 -153.60 -26.98
CA THR A 374 46.57 -153.39 -28.30
C THR A 374 46.81 -152.00 -28.90
N VAL A 375 47.57 -151.14 -28.22
CA VAL A 375 47.85 -149.75 -28.63
C VAL A 375 49.35 -149.46 -28.50
N LYS A 376 49.91 -148.64 -29.41
CA LYS A 376 51.36 -148.32 -29.42
C LYS A 376 51.74 -147.55 -28.14
N PRO A 377 52.78 -147.99 -27.40
CA PRO A 377 53.07 -147.45 -26.06
C PRO A 377 53.63 -146.02 -26.02
N ASP A 378 54.10 -145.48 -27.14
CA ASP A 378 54.90 -144.24 -27.19
C ASP A 378 54.11 -142.96 -27.53
N GLU A 379 52.78 -142.99 -27.62
CA GLU A 379 51.95 -141.78 -27.81
C GLU A 379 51.09 -141.50 -26.56
N ASP A 380 51.31 -140.34 -25.92
CA ASP A 380 50.46 -139.79 -24.85
C ASP A 380 49.28 -139.02 -25.48
N PRO A 381 48.02 -139.48 -25.32
CA PRO A 381 46.86 -138.82 -25.94
C PRO A 381 46.49 -137.49 -25.29
N GLY A 382 47.12 -137.11 -24.18
CA GLY A 382 46.90 -135.82 -23.52
C GLY A 382 45.58 -135.72 -22.73
N PHE A 383 44.97 -136.84 -22.32
CA PHE A 383 43.69 -136.85 -21.60
C PHE A 383 43.70 -136.01 -20.31
N ASP A 384 44.80 -135.98 -19.56
CA ASP A 384 44.90 -135.16 -18.34
C ASP A 384 44.84 -133.66 -18.63
N GLN A 385 45.47 -133.22 -19.72
CA GLN A 385 45.40 -131.82 -20.16
C GLN A 385 43.97 -131.45 -20.59
N ILE A 386 43.27 -132.36 -21.28
CA ILE A 386 41.87 -132.18 -21.68
C ILE A 386 40.97 -132.06 -20.44
N ILE A 387 41.11 -132.99 -19.48
CA ILE A 387 40.35 -132.98 -18.21
C ILE A 387 40.61 -131.70 -17.41
N GLU A 388 41.87 -131.26 -17.30
CA GLU A 388 42.22 -130.03 -16.58
C GLU A 388 41.64 -128.79 -17.28
N THR A 389 41.66 -128.76 -18.61
CA THR A 389 41.06 -127.69 -19.41
C THR A 389 39.55 -127.61 -19.18
N ILE A 390 38.83 -128.75 -19.25
CA ILE A 390 37.39 -128.78 -18.99
C ILE A 390 37.06 -128.35 -17.55
N LYS A 391 37.87 -128.75 -16.55
CA LYS A 391 37.70 -128.29 -15.16
C LYS A 391 37.86 -126.77 -15.05
N LYS A 392 38.85 -126.18 -15.73
CA LYS A 392 39.04 -124.72 -15.79
C LYS A 392 37.87 -124.03 -16.46
N ASP A 393 37.32 -124.60 -17.54
CA ASP A 393 36.14 -124.07 -18.22
C ASP A 393 34.89 -124.11 -17.33
N ILE A 394 34.68 -125.21 -16.58
CA ILE A 394 33.62 -125.30 -15.56
C ILE A 394 33.80 -124.22 -14.49
N GLN A 395 35.01 -124.09 -13.95
CA GLN A 395 35.30 -123.10 -12.91
C GLN A 395 35.09 -121.67 -13.42
N SER A 396 35.51 -121.38 -14.64
CA SER A 396 35.27 -120.09 -15.29
C SER A 396 33.78 -119.81 -15.48
N LYS A 397 32.99 -120.80 -15.91
CA LYS A 397 31.55 -120.65 -16.06
C LYS A 397 30.80 -120.57 -14.72
N GLU A 398 31.25 -121.24 -13.67
CA GLU A 398 30.70 -121.07 -12.32
C GLU A 398 30.99 -119.65 -11.78
N GLN A 399 32.17 -119.09 -12.05
CA GLN A 399 32.46 -117.69 -11.73
C GLN A 399 31.57 -116.71 -12.53
N GLU A 400 31.36 -116.98 -13.83
CA GLU A 400 30.45 -116.19 -14.67
C GLU A 400 29.01 -116.23 -14.15
N LYS A 401 28.52 -117.43 -13.79
CA LYS A 401 27.20 -117.64 -13.17
C LYS A 401 27.05 -116.88 -11.85
N ALA A 402 28.07 -116.92 -10.98
CA ALA A 402 28.07 -116.15 -9.74
C ALA A 402 28.02 -114.64 -10.00
N GLY A 403 28.81 -114.14 -10.96
CA GLY A 403 28.82 -112.72 -11.36
C GLY A 403 27.48 -112.26 -11.94
N ILE A 404 26.84 -113.07 -12.78
CA ILE A 404 25.49 -112.81 -13.29
C ILE A 404 24.47 -112.79 -12.14
N GLY A 405 24.59 -113.73 -11.19
CA GLY A 405 23.76 -113.77 -9.98
C GLY A 405 23.82 -112.47 -9.17
N THR A 406 25.01 -111.96 -8.90
CA THR A 406 25.19 -110.66 -8.21
C THR A 406 24.54 -109.51 -8.98
N LYS A 407 24.73 -109.46 -10.30
CA LYS A 407 24.15 -108.41 -11.15
C LYS A 407 22.62 -108.44 -11.15
N ILE A 408 22.02 -109.63 -11.17
CA ILE A 408 20.57 -109.80 -11.02
C ILE A 408 20.10 -109.27 -9.66
N THR A 409 20.80 -109.58 -8.57
CA THR A 409 20.45 -109.06 -7.24
C THR A 409 20.52 -107.53 -7.18
N GLU A 410 21.57 -106.92 -7.74
CA GLU A 410 21.70 -105.46 -7.81
C GLU A 410 20.58 -104.79 -8.61
N LEU A 411 20.26 -105.34 -9.79
CA LEU A 411 19.16 -104.83 -10.62
C LEU A 411 17.80 -105.00 -9.93
N THR A 412 17.61 -106.10 -9.21
CA THR A 412 16.40 -106.35 -8.41
C THR A 412 16.27 -105.31 -7.30
N GLY A 413 17.34 -105.00 -6.57
CA GLY A 413 17.34 -103.96 -5.55
C GLY A 413 17.05 -102.56 -6.10
N LYS A 414 17.57 -102.23 -7.30
CA LYS A 414 17.24 -100.96 -7.98
C LYS A 414 15.77 -100.90 -8.38
N LYS A 415 15.21 -102.01 -8.87
CA LYS A 415 13.79 -102.11 -9.24
C LYS A 415 12.89 -101.89 -8.03
N GLU A 416 13.17 -102.54 -6.91
CA GLU A 416 12.41 -102.38 -5.66
C GLU A 416 12.42 -100.93 -5.18
N LYS A 417 13.58 -100.26 -5.24
CA LYS A 417 13.68 -98.84 -4.89
C LYS A 417 12.81 -97.96 -5.79
N ALA A 418 12.86 -98.16 -7.11
CA ALA A 418 12.03 -97.41 -8.05
C ALA A 418 10.52 -97.67 -7.83
N GLN A 419 10.13 -98.90 -7.45
CA GLN A 419 8.76 -99.24 -7.07
C GLN A 419 8.31 -98.55 -5.78
N GLN A 420 9.17 -98.48 -4.76
CA GLN A 420 8.89 -97.76 -3.52
C GLN A 420 8.72 -96.25 -3.76
N GLU A 421 9.59 -95.65 -4.57
CA GLU A 421 9.50 -94.23 -4.95
C GLU A 421 8.19 -93.93 -5.69
N LYS A 422 7.79 -94.81 -6.63
CA LYS A 422 6.51 -94.73 -7.33
C LYS A 422 5.32 -94.79 -6.36
N ALA A 423 5.30 -95.78 -5.47
CA ALA A 423 4.23 -95.95 -4.48
C ALA A 423 4.15 -94.76 -3.49
N GLY A 424 5.30 -94.19 -3.11
CA GLY A 424 5.37 -92.99 -2.28
C GLY A 424 4.74 -91.76 -2.94
N LEU A 425 4.98 -91.56 -4.25
CA LEU A 425 4.34 -90.50 -5.02
C LEU A 425 2.82 -90.72 -5.21
N GLU A 426 2.38 -91.96 -5.41
CA GLU A 426 0.95 -92.32 -5.49
C GLU A 426 0.21 -91.98 -4.18
N SER A 427 0.85 -92.24 -3.03
CA SER A 427 0.31 -91.87 -1.72
C SER A 427 0.19 -90.35 -1.55
N LYS A 428 1.23 -89.60 -1.94
CA LYS A 428 1.20 -88.12 -1.92
C LYS A 428 0.06 -87.55 -2.77
N ASN A 429 -0.21 -88.15 -3.93
CA ASN A 429 -1.33 -87.72 -4.78
C ASN A 429 -2.70 -87.95 -4.16
N ARG A 430 -2.90 -89.06 -3.43
CA ARG A 430 -4.15 -89.30 -2.68
C ARG A 430 -4.37 -88.25 -1.59
N GLU A 431 -3.30 -87.75 -0.98
CA GLU A 431 -3.39 -86.70 0.03
C GLU A 431 -3.66 -85.32 -0.59
N LEU A 432 -3.00 -84.99 -1.71
CA LEU A 432 -3.32 -83.79 -2.49
C LEU A 432 -4.79 -83.78 -2.92
N ASP A 433 -5.35 -84.93 -3.32
CA ASP A 433 -6.77 -85.04 -3.67
C ASP A 433 -7.71 -84.64 -2.53
N LYS A 434 -7.41 -85.02 -1.29
CA LYS A 434 -8.21 -84.59 -0.13
C LYS A 434 -8.12 -83.08 0.09
N GLN A 435 -6.92 -82.51 -0.01
CA GLN A 435 -6.70 -81.08 0.17
C GLN A 435 -7.43 -80.27 -0.91
N ILE A 436 -7.37 -80.71 -2.17
CA ILE A 436 -8.10 -80.11 -3.29
C ILE A 436 -9.61 -80.14 -3.01
N GLN A 437 -10.17 -81.27 -2.57
CA GLN A 437 -11.59 -81.37 -2.22
C GLN A 437 -11.98 -80.46 -1.04
N GLU A 438 -11.13 -80.34 -0.02
CA GLU A 438 -11.36 -79.43 1.11
C GLU A 438 -11.41 -77.96 0.65
N LYS A 439 -10.47 -77.53 -0.21
CA LYS A 439 -10.46 -76.17 -0.76
C LYS A 439 -11.70 -75.90 -1.61
N LYS A 440 -12.10 -76.87 -2.43
CA LYS A 440 -13.31 -76.78 -3.26
C LYS A 440 -14.58 -76.59 -2.42
N SER A 441 -14.74 -77.39 -1.35
CA SER A 441 -15.89 -77.25 -0.43
C SER A 441 -15.94 -75.88 0.25
N LYS A 442 -14.79 -75.30 0.61
CA LYS A 442 -14.71 -73.94 1.20
C LYS A 442 -15.06 -72.85 0.19
N VAL A 443 -14.63 -72.99 -1.06
CA VAL A 443 -15.04 -72.09 -2.16
C VAL A 443 -16.56 -72.14 -2.34
N ASP A 444 -17.15 -73.33 -2.35
CA ASP A 444 -18.60 -73.50 -2.48
C ASP A 444 -19.35 -72.86 -1.29
N GLU A 445 -18.84 -73.00 -0.05
CA GLU A 445 -19.42 -72.36 1.14
C GLU A 445 -19.42 -70.83 1.02
N ILE A 446 -18.30 -70.21 0.63
CA ILE A 446 -18.21 -68.75 0.46
C ILE A 446 -19.17 -68.28 -0.65
N LYS A 447 -19.26 -69.04 -1.75
CA LYS A 447 -20.17 -68.74 -2.86
C LYS A 447 -21.63 -68.70 -2.43
N THR A 448 -22.04 -69.56 -1.49
CA THR A 448 -23.40 -69.52 -0.92
C THR A 448 -23.66 -68.29 -0.03
N LYS A 449 -22.63 -67.69 0.58
CA LYS A 449 -22.74 -66.48 1.42
C LYS A 449 -22.84 -65.18 0.60
N ILE A 450 -22.23 -65.14 -0.59
CA ILE A 450 -22.23 -63.97 -1.47
C ILE A 450 -23.62 -63.69 -2.07
N GLY A 451 -24.35 -64.74 -2.49
CA GLY A 451 -25.64 -64.60 -3.19
C GLY A 451 -26.71 -63.76 -2.47
N PRO A 452 -27.02 -64.04 -1.18
CA PRO A 452 -27.99 -63.25 -0.42
C PRO A 452 -27.59 -61.77 -0.26
N LYS A 453 -26.29 -61.49 -0.05
CA LYS A 453 -25.78 -60.12 0.09
C LYS A 453 -25.89 -59.32 -1.21
N GLN A 454 -25.66 -59.96 -2.35
CA GLN A 454 -25.88 -59.33 -3.67
C GLN A 454 -27.36 -58.99 -3.90
N GLN A 455 -28.29 -59.84 -3.44
CA GLN A 455 -29.73 -59.53 -3.51
C GLN A 455 -30.10 -58.35 -2.61
N GLU A 456 -29.57 -58.29 -1.39
CA GLU A 456 -29.80 -57.19 -0.45
C GLU A 456 -29.30 -55.84 -1.00
N SER A 457 -28.11 -55.83 -1.60
CA SER A 457 -27.56 -54.66 -2.32
C SER A 457 -28.50 -54.20 -3.44
N GLN A 458 -28.97 -55.11 -4.31
CA GLN A 458 -29.89 -54.79 -5.40
C GLN A 458 -31.26 -54.26 -4.92
N GLU A 459 -31.76 -54.73 -3.77
CA GLU A 459 -32.99 -54.19 -3.18
C GLU A 459 -32.80 -52.79 -2.60
N ILE A 460 -31.64 -52.48 -2.03
CA ILE A 460 -31.30 -51.13 -1.54
C ILE A 460 -31.13 -50.17 -2.73
N GLU A 461 -30.46 -50.59 -3.80
CA GLU A 461 -30.35 -49.80 -5.05
C GLU A 461 -31.73 -49.45 -5.61
N LYS A 462 -32.66 -50.41 -5.67
CA LYS A 462 -34.05 -50.17 -6.12
C LYS A 462 -34.80 -49.17 -5.22
N LYS A 463 -34.53 -49.15 -3.92
CA LYS A 463 -35.12 -48.19 -2.97
C LYS A 463 -34.54 -46.78 -3.13
N ILE A 464 -33.27 -46.66 -3.52
CA ILE A 464 -32.62 -45.39 -3.90
C ILE A 464 -33.23 -44.84 -5.21
N GLN A 465 -33.57 -45.73 -6.16
CA GLN A 465 -34.00 -45.36 -7.51
C GLN A 465 -35.45 -44.85 -7.63
N ASN A 466 -36.31 -45.10 -6.64
CA ASN A 466 -37.70 -44.63 -6.64
C ASN A 466 -37.86 -43.32 -5.85
N ASN A 467 -37.68 -42.13 -6.49
CA ASN A 467 -38.60 -40.97 -6.31
C ASN A 467 -38.31 -39.61 -7.01
N ILE A 468 -37.41 -39.47 -8.00
CA ILE A 468 -37.32 -38.19 -8.76
C ILE A 468 -37.36 -38.47 -10.27
N PRO A 469 -38.38 -37.97 -11.00
CA PRO A 469 -38.39 -38.00 -12.45
C PRO A 469 -37.18 -37.28 -13.05
N GLN A 470 -36.53 -37.89 -14.05
CA GLN A 470 -35.29 -37.38 -14.66
C GLN A 470 -35.43 -35.97 -15.28
N ASP A 471 -36.62 -35.63 -15.76
CA ASP A 471 -36.97 -34.30 -16.27
C ASP A 471 -37.00 -33.23 -15.16
N VAL A 472 -37.43 -33.62 -13.96
CA VAL A 472 -37.41 -32.75 -12.77
C VAL A 472 -35.98 -32.52 -12.29
N GLU A 473 -35.15 -33.56 -12.26
CA GLU A 473 -33.73 -33.45 -11.91
C GLU A 473 -32.99 -32.50 -12.87
N THR A 474 -33.22 -32.68 -14.17
CA THR A 474 -32.69 -31.80 -15.23
C THR A 474 -33.19 -30.36 -15.06
N ARG A 475 -34.46 -30.14 -14.69
CA ARG A 475 -35.01 -28.80 -14.45
C ARG A 475 -34.41 -28.15 -13.21
N ILE A 476 -34.18 -28.91 -12.14
CA ILE A 476 -33.54 -28.44 -10.90
C ILE A 476 -32.10 -28.00 -11.18
N GLU A 477 -31.32 -28.79 -11.92
CA GLU A 477 -29.95 -28.41 -12.32
C GLU A 477 -29.94 -27.14 -13.18
N LYS A 478 -30.81 -27.08 -14.19
CA LYS A 478 -30.95 -25.89 -15.04
C LYS A 478 -31.35 -24.65 -14.25
N LEU A 479 -32.28 -24.78 -13.30
CA LEU A 479 -32.69 -23.69 -12.41
C LEU A 479 -31.54 -23.21 -11.54
N LYS A 480 -30.69 -24.10 -11.01
CA LYS A 480 -29.49 -23.72 -10.24
C LYS A 480 -28.52 -22.88 -11.08
N GLU A 481 -28.28 -23.26 -12.34
CA GLU A 481 -27.43 -22.49 -13.26
C GLU A 481 -28.04 -21.13 -13.64
N GLU A 482 -29.35 -21.09 -13.89
CA GLU A 482 -30.07 -19.85 -14.17
C GLU A 482 -30.08 -18.90 -12.95
N ILE A 483 -30.22 -19.43 -11.72
CA ILE A 483 -30.10 -18.70 -10.46
C ILE A 483 -28.69 -18.12 -10.34
N LYS A 484 -27.64 -18.93 -10.52
CA LYS A 484 -26.25 -18.48 -10.48
C LYS A 484 -25.98 -17.34 -11.47
N THR A 485 -26.57 -17.44 -12.67
CA THR A 485 -26.48 -16.40 -13.70
C THR A 485 -27.14 -15.09 -13.26
N GLU A 486 -28.35 -15.14 -12.70
CA GLU A 486 -29.03 -13.94 -12.20
C GLU A 486 -28.36 -13.37 -10.94
N GLU A 487 -27.83 -14.20 -10.04
CA GLU A 487 -27.02 -13.75 -8.90
C GLU A 487 -25.79 -12.96 -9.34
N ASN A 488 -25.10 -13.41 -10.39
CA ASN A 488 -23.97 -12.69 -10.96
C ASN A 488 -24.39 -11.35 -11.57
N LYS A 489 -25.54 -11.28 -12.25
CA LYS A 489 -26.10 -10.02 -12.76
C LYS A 489 -26.48 -9.06 -11.64
N VAL A 490 -27.07 -9.54 -10.56
CA VAL A 490 -27.41 -8.74 -9.37
C VAL A 490 -26.13 -8.20 -8.72
N LYS A 491 -25.15 -9.05 -8.42
CA LYS A 491 -23.85 -8.63 -7.84
C LYS A 491 -23.12 -7.63 -8.73
N GLY A 492 -23.04 -7.91 -10.04
CA GLY A 492 -22.43 -7.00 -11.01
C GLY A 492 -23.18 -5.68 -11.10
N GLY A 493 -24.51 -5.70 -11.13
CA GLY A 493 -25.36 -4.51 -11.17
C GLY A 493 -25.19 -3.63 -9.93
N GLU A 494 -25.11 -4.22 -8.73
CA GLU A 494 -24.89 -3.51 -7.47
C GLU A 494 -23.54 -2.76 -7.47
N ILE A 495 -22.47 -3.42 -7.91
CA ILE A 495 -21.13 -2.80 -8.02
C ILE A 495 -21.13 -1.64 -9.01
N VAL A 496 -21.78 -1.81 -10.17
CA VAL A 496 -21.84 -0.77 -11.20
C VAL A 496 -22.67 0.43 -10.73
N LEU A 497 -23.80 0.19 -10.05
CA LEU A 497 -24.62 1.25 -9.46
C LEU A 497 -23.86 2.06 -8.41
N LEU A 498 -23.18 1.38 -7.47
CA LEU A 498 -22.33 2.04 -6.47
C LEU A 498 -21.22 2.87 -7.12
N THR A 499 -20.66 2.40 -8.23
CA THR A 499 -19.63 3.13 -8.98
C THR A 499 -20.21 4.39 -9.61
N GLN A 500 -21.41 4.30 -10.20
CA GLN A 500 -22.08 5.47 -10.77
C GLN A 500 -22.52 6.49 -9.73
N GLU A 501 -22.96 6.05 -8.54
CA GLU A 501 -23.25 6.95 -7.41
C GLU A 501 -22.01 7.71 -6.93
N ARG A 502 -20.85 7.05 -6.88
CA ARG A 502 -19.57 7.71 -6.56
C ARG A 502 -19.19 8.72 -7.63
N GLU A 503 -19.35 8.39 -8.90
CA GLU A 503 -19.09 9.32 -10.00
C GLU A 503 -20.02 10.53 -9.95
N LYS A 504 -21.32 10.31 -9.68
CA LYS A 504 -22.30 11.39 -9.45
C LYS A 504 -21.83 12.33 -8.33
N ALA A 505 -21.47 11.80 -7.17
CA ALA A 505 -21.01 12.60 -6.04
C ALA A 505 -19.75 13.41 -6.38
N ASN A 506 -18.82 12.82 -7.14
CA ASN A 506 -17.62 13.52 -7.60
C ASN A 506 -17.94 14.66 -8.58
N LEU A 507 -18.87 14.43 -9.53
CA LEU A 507 -19.32 15.46 -10.47
C LEU A 507 -20.02 16.61 -9.75
N GLU A 508 -20.92 16.31 -8.80
CA GLU A 508 -21.61 17.31 -7.97
C GLU A 508 -20.62 18.15 -7.15
N LYS A 509 -19.60 17.52 -6.57
CA LYS A 509 -18.53 18.22 -5.84
C LYS A 509 -17.76 19.18 -6.73
N LEU A 510 -17.32 18.73 -7.91
CA LEU A 510 -16.55 19.58 -8.84
C LEU A 510 -17.38 20.77 -9.36
N ILE A 511 -18.68 20.56 -9.62
CA ILE A 511 -19.62 21.62 -9.99
C ILE A 511 -19.68 22.67 -8.86
N LYS A 512 -19.88 22.21 -7.62
CA LYS A 512 -19.95 23.10 -6.45
C LYS A 512 -18.66 23.91 -6.26
N GLU A 513 -17.50 23.27 -6.36
CA GLU A 513 -16.20 23.96 -6.26
C GLU A 513 -16.01 25.04 -7.34
N ASN A 514 -16.51 24.81 -8.55
CA ASN A 514 -16.47 25.82 -9.61
C ASN A 514 -17.45 26.96 -9.36
N GLN A 515 -18.65 26.66 -8.85
CA GLN A 515 -19.64 27.66 -8.47
C GLN A 515 -19.15 28.57 -7.33
N GLU A 516 -18.53 27.99 -6.29
CA GLU A 516 -17.94 28.76 -5.17
C GLU A 516 -16.84 29.73 -5.65
N LYS A 517 -16.06 29.35 -6.66
CA LYS A 517 -15.06 30.25 -7.29
C LYS A 517 -15.72 31.39 -8.05
N LEU A 518 -16.83 31.15 -8.75
CA LEU A 518 -17.60 32.19 -9.41
C LEU A 518 -18.25 33.15 -8.41
N GLU A 519 -18.85 32.63 -7.33
CA GLU A 519 -19.41 33.48 -6.26
C GLU A 519 -18.34 34.34 -5.59
N LYS A 520 -17.14 33.79 -5.38
CA LYS A 520 -16.00 34.55 -4.85
C LYS A 520 -15.64 35.72 -5.77
N LEU A 521 -15.67 35.53 -7.09
CA LEU A 521 -15.44 36.61 -8.05
C LEU A 521 -16.49 37.71 -7.93
N GLU A 522 -17.77 37.36 -7.80
CA GLU A 522 -18.85 38.32 -7.62
C GLU A 522 -18.68 39.15 -6.35
N ARG A 523 -18.29 38.51 -5.23
CA ARG A 523 -18.01 39.21 -3.97
C ARG A 523 -16.84 40.19 -4.11
N LEU A 524 -15.76 39.79 -4.77
CA LEU A 524 -14.60 40.66 -5.01
C LEU A 524 -14.94 41.85 -5.92
N LEU A 525 -15.78 41.64 -6.94
CA LEU A 525 -16.28 42.72 -7.80
C LEU A 525 -17.14 43.72 -7.02
N ALA A 526 -18.01 43.24 -6.13
CA ALA A 526 -18.81 44.09 -5.24
C ALA A 526 -17.92 44.86 -4.24
N GLU A 527 -16.90 44.22 -3.67
CA GLU A 527 -15.93 44.86 -2.79
C GLU A 527 -15.13 45.95 -3.51
N LYS A 528 -14.69 45.68 -4.75
CA LYS A 528 -14.05 46.69 -5.60
C LYS A 528 -14.96 47.91 -5.79
N ALA A 529 -16.23 47.71 -6.15
CA ALA A 529 -17.18 48.80 -6.34
C ALA A 529 -17.41 49.62 -5.05
N LYS A 530 -17.40 48.96 -3.88
CA LYS A 530 -17.49 49.63 -2.59
C LYS A 530 -16.25 50.48 -2.30
N LEU A 531 -15.05 49.94 -2.53
CA LEU A 531 -13.79 50.66 -2.36
C LEU A 531 -13.67 51.84 -3.33
N GLU A 532 -14.19 51.71 -4.55
CA GLU A 532 -14.24 52.82 -5.52
C GLU A 532 -15.10 53.98 -5.01
N LYS A 533 -16.27 53.69 -4.43
CA LYS A 533 -17.12 54.71 -3.80
C LYS A 533 -16.47 55.34 -2.58
N GLU A 534 -15.80 54.54 -1.74
CA GLU A 534 -15.07 55.03 -0.56
C GLU A 534 -13.93 55.97 -0.95
N ILE A 535 -13.13 55.59 -1.96
CA ILE A 535 -12.06 56.43 -2.51
C ILE A 535 -12.65 57.72 -3.07
N GLN A 536 -13.73 57.66 -3.87
CA GLN A 536 -14.35 58.85 -4.45
C GLN A 536 -14.90 59.81 -3.38
N GLY A 537 -15.48 59.27 -2.30
CA GLY A 537 -15.93 60.08 -1.15
C GLY A 537 -14.76 60.78 -0.45
N LEU A 538 -13.68 60.05 -0.18
CA LEU A 538 -12.47 60.61 0.44
C LEU A 538 -11.77 61.64 -0.46
N GLU A 539 -11.76 61.44 -1.78
CA GLU A 539 -11.25 62.43 -2.74
C GLU A 539 -12.06 63.72 -2.69
N GLY A 540 -13.39 63.63 -2.56
CA GLY A 540 -14.26 64.79 -2.35
C GLY A 540 -13.95 65.54 -1.05
N GLU A 541 -13.85 64.84 0.08
CA GLU A 541 -13.52 65.44 1.38
C GLU A 541 -12.14 66.14 1.36
N ILE A 542 -11.14 65.53 0.70
CA ILE A 542 -9.82 66.13 0.50
C ILE A 542 -9.90 67.37 -0.39
N GLU A 543 -10.69 67.34 -1.46
CA GLU A 543 -10.88 68.48 -2.36
C GLU A 543 -11.56 69.65 -1.65
N ASP A 544 -12.63 69.39 -0.88
CA ASP A 544 -13.36 70.40 -0.12
C ASP A 544 -12.47 71.02 0.97
N THR A 545 -11.70 70.20 1.69
CA THR A 545 -10.73 70.69 2.70
C THR A 545 -9.62 71.53 2.05
N ASN A 546 -9.12 71.13 0.88
CA ASN A 546 -8.11 71.91 0.15
C ASN A 546 -8.66 73.23 -0.42
N LYS A 547 -9.97 73.33 -0.68
CA LYS A 547 -10.62 74.59 -1.07
C LYS A 547 -10.81 75.53 0.11
N SER A 548 -11.19 75.03 1.29
CA SER A 548 -11.43 75.86 2.49
C SER A 548 -10.14 76.30 3.19
N LYS A 549 -9.12 75.45 3.21
CA LYS A 549 -7.87 75.68 3.94
C LYS A 549 -7.15 77.00 3.59
N PRO A 550 -6.97 77.40 2.31
CA PRO A 550 -6.32 78.67 1.98
C PRO A 550 -7.07 79.90 2.51
N GLN A 551 -8.41 79.81 2.60
CA GLN A 551 -9.23 80.89 3.16
C GLN A 551 -8.98 81.01 4.67
N PHE A 552 -8.98 79.89 5.42
CA PHE A 552 -8.69 79.91 6.85
C PHE A 552 -7.23 80.29 7.15
N GLU A 553 -6.26 79.85 6.33
CA GLU A 553 -4.86 80.25 6.46
C GLU A 553 -4.69 81.76 6.28
N LYS A 554 -5.36 82.34 5.28
CA LYS A 554 -5.37 83.79 5.06
C LYS A 554 -6.00 84.54 6.24
N GLN A 555 -7.15 84.08 6.74
CA GLN A 555 -7.83 84.68 7.89
C GLN A 555 -6.98 84.59 9.17
N ALA A 556 -6.32 83.45 9.41
CA ALA A 556 -5.42 83.27 10.53
C ALA A 556 -4.18 84.18 10.43
N GLU A 557 -3.59 84.35 9.25
CA GLU A 557 -2.43 85.24 9.06
C GLU A 557 -2.80 86.72 9.17
N GLU A 558 -3.99 87.12 8.69
CA GLU A 558 -4.55 88.46 8.92
C GLU A 558 -4.82 88.73 10.40
N ALA A 559 -5.45 87.78 11.11
CA ALA A 559 -5.69 87.86 12.55
C ALA A 559 -4.38 87.91 13.34
N LYS A 560 -3.37 87.14 12.94
CA LYS A 560 -2.02 87.16 13.51
C LYS A 560 -1.35 88.52 13.35
N LYS A 561 -1.38 89.11 12.15
CA LYS A 561 -0.84 90.46 11.91
C LYS A 561 -1.56 91.52 12.74
N ALA A 562 -2.89 91.45 12.85
CA ALA A 562 -3.69 92.36 13.67
C ALA A 562 -3.34 92.21 15.16
N ARG A 563 -3.23 90.97 15.65
CA ARG A 563 -2.75 90.66 17.01
C ARG A 563 -1.36 91.22 17.26
N ASP A 564 -0.40 90.98 16.37
CA ASP A 564 1.00 91.40 16.54
C ASP A 564 1.13 92.92 16.50
N THR A 565 0.37 93.59 15.64
CA THR A 565 0.26 95.05 15.64
C THR A 565 -0.30 95.57 16.96
N GLN A 566 -1.36 94.94 17.47
CA GLN A 566 -1.95 95.30 18.77
C GLN A 566 -0.99 95.02 19.94
N LYS A 567 -0.17 93.96 19.86
CA LYS A 567 0.90 93.68 20.85
C LYS A 567 1.92 94.80 20.90
N GLU A 568 2.35 95.33 19.76
CA GLU A 568 3.25 96.48 19.71
C GLU A 568 2.60 97.76 20.26
N LEU A 569 1.31 97.98 20.00
CA LEU A 569 0.57 99.09 20.62
C LEU A 569 0.46 98.94 22.14
N VAL A 570 0.21 97.74 22.66
CA VAL A 570 0.21 97.46 24.10
C VAL A 570 1.61 97.65 24.69
N LYS A 571 2.68 97.22 24.00
CA LYS A 571 4.06 97.49 24.44
C LYS A 571 4.34 98.98 24.50
N LYS A 572 3.92 99.74 23.49
CA LYS A 572 4.05 101.20 23.48
C LYS A 572 3.25 101.85 24.62
N ALA A 573 1.98 101.48 24.81
CA ALA A 573 1.16 102.00 25.90
C ALA A 573 1.72 101.64 27.28
N LYS A 574 2.28 100.43 27.46
CA LYS A 574 3.01 100.04 28.68
C LYS A 574 4.26 100.88 28.89
N LYS A 575 5.00 101.16 27.82
CA LYS A 575 6.20 102.01 27.88
C LYS A 575 5.84 103.44 28.24
N ASP A 576 4.88 104.04 27.54
CA ASP A 576 4.39 105.40 27.80
C ASP A 576 3.84 105.53 29.23
N LEU A 577 3.09 104.52 29.70
CA LEU A 577 2.63 104.44 31.09
C LEU A 577 3.81 104.32 32.07
N SER A 578 4.78 103.43 31.81
CA SER A 578 5.94 103.24 32.69
C SER A 578 6.79 104.49 32.79
N GLU A 579 7.01 105.20 31.68
CA GLU A 579 7.75 106.47 31.66
C GLU A 579 7.01 107.56 32.45
N GLU A 580 5.68 107.61 32.36
CA GLU A 580 4.88 108.58 33.12
C GLU A 580 4.69 108.18 34.59
N GLU A 581 4.59 106.88 34.91
CA GLU A 581 4.60 106.35 36.28
C GLU A 581 5.97 106.55 36.95
N GLU A 582 7.07 106.44 36.20
CA GLU A 582 8.40 106.77 36.70
C GLU A 582 8.55 108.27 36.95
N LYS A 583 8.03 109.13 36.05
CA LYS A 583 7.93 110.58 36.32
C LYS A 583 7.09 110.87 37.56
N LEU A 584 5.91 110.25 37.68
CA LEU A 584 5.05 110.40 38.85
C LEU A 584 5.74 109.91 40.13
N LYS A 585 6.41 108.74 40.09
CA LYS A 585 7.18 108.20 41.23
C LYS A 585 8.32 109.16 41.60
N ASN A 586 9.01 109.76 40.63
CA ASN A 586 10.06 110.74 40.89
C ASN A 586 9.50 112.03 41.49
N ILE A 587 8.35 112.52 41.01
CA ILE A 587 7.63 113.67 41.60
C ILE A 587 7.18 113.34 43.03
N GLN A 588 6.60 112.17 43.25
CA GLN A 588 6.14 111.69 44.56
C GLN A 588 7.29 111.44 45.53
N ASN A 589 8.41 110.88 45.06
CA ASN A 589 9.63 110.74 45.84
C ASN A 589 10.17 112.13 46.21
N THR A 590 10.18 113.08 45.29
CA THR A 590 10.57 114.47 45.57
C THR A 590 9.63 115.13 46.60
N ILE A 591 8.33 114.88 46.51
CA ILE A 591 7.32 115.33 47.49
C ILE A 591 7.52 114.66 48.84
N LYS A 592 7.72 113.34 48.87
CA LYS A 592 7.92 112.53 50.08
C LYS A 592 9.24 112.85 50.74
N GLU A 593 10.32 113.05 49.98
CA GLU A 593 11.57 113.62 50.45
C GLU A 593 11.34 114.99 51.07
N LYS A 594 10.66 115.92 50.39
CA LYS A 594 10.38 117.26 50.93
C LYS A 594 9.47 117.22 52.17
N GLN A 595 8.53 116.28 52.25
CA GLN A 595 7.67 116.01 53.42
C GLN A 595 8.42 115.34 54.57
N ASN A 596 9.31 114.39 54.28
CA ASN A 596 10.18 113.74 55.25
C ASN A 596 11.25 114.70 55.75
N LYS A 597 11.74 115.60 54.89
CA LYS A 597 12.57 116.77 55.24
C LYS A 597 11.79 117.72 56.18
N LEU A 598 10.47 117.89 55.97
CA LEU A 598 9.58 118.62 56.90
C LEU A 598 9.38 117.89 58.24
N LYS A 599 9.09 116.58 58.23
CA LYS A 599 8.87 115.75 59.44
C LYS A 599 10.16 115.55 60.24
N GLY A 600 11.28 115.44 59.56
CA GLY A 600 12.62 115.43 60.14
C GLY A 600 13.04 116.78 60.76
N LEU A 601 12.25 117.85 60.59
CA LEU A 601 12.43 119.06 61.39
C LEU A 601 11.71 118.98 62.75
N ASP A 602 10.78 118.04 62.93
CA ASP A 602 9.98 117.90 64.15
C ASP A 602 10.50 116.79 65.09
N ASN A 603 10.99 115.64 64.58
CA ASN A 603 11.70 114.62 65.37
C ASN A 603 12.52 113.63 64.50
N LYS A 604 13.84 113.86 64.36
CA LYS A 604 14.73 113.10 63.44
C LYS A 604 14.96 111.64 63.83
N ASP A 605 15.06 111.35 65.13
CA ASP A 605 15.59 110.06 65.59
C ASP A 605 14.58 108.92 65.41
N GLN A 606 13.28 109.17 65.58
CA GLN A 606 12.24 108.16 65.39
C GLN A 606 12.07 107.77 63.91
N ALA A 607 12.20 108.73 62.99
CA ALA A 607 12.05 108.48 61.55
C ALA A 607 13.19 107.64 60.96
N ILE A 608 14.41 107.76 61.50
CA ILE A 608 15.54 106.91 61.12
C ILE A 608 15.31 105.48 61.61
N LYS A 609 14.81 105.30 62.84
CA LYS A 609 14.57 103.99 63.44
C LYS A 609 13.52 103.17 62.66
N ASP A 610 12.42 103.78 62.25
CA ASP A 610 11.36 103.09 61.50
C ASP A 610 11.85 102.63 60.10
N LEU A 611 12.70 103.43 59.44
CA LEU A 611 13.30 103.06 58.15
C LEU A 611 14.33 101.93 58.29
N GLU A 612 15.08 101.87 59.40
CA GLU A 612 16.00 100.78 59.71
C GLU A 612 15.26 99.44 59.96
N GLU A 613 14.09 99.46 60.62
CA GLU A 613 13.25 98.27 60.80
C GLU A 613 12.66 97.73 59.48
N GLU A 614 12.22 98.61 58.58
CA GLU A 614 11.74 98.20 57.25
C GLU A 614 12.87 97.63 56.37
N LYS A 615 14.06 98.23 56.44
CA LYS A 615 15.25 97.73 55.74
C LYS A 615 15.61 96.31 56.19
N ALA A 616 15.55 96.04 57.49
CA ALA A 616 15.84 94.71 58.04
C ALA A 616 14.88 93.63 57.50
N LYS A 617 13.58 93.93 57.39
CA LYS A 617 12.57 93.01 56.84
C LYS A 617 12.78 92.72 55.34
N ILE A 618 13.17 93.72 54.55
CA ILE A 618 13.48 93.52 53.13
C ILE A 618 14.70 92.62 52.97
N GLN A 619 15.73 92.79 53.81
CA GLN A 619 16.92 91.95 53.79
C GLN A 619 16.61 90.48 54.12
N GLU A 620 15.73 90.21 55.10
CA GLU A 620 15.27 88.86 55.43
C GLU A 620 14.59 88.16 54.24
N ASN A 621 13.75 88.89 53.49
CA ASN A 621 13.08 88.36 52.29
C ASN A 621 14.05 88.09 51.13
N ILE A 622 15.12 88.89 50.99
CA ILE A 622 16.18 88.64 49.99
C ILE A 622 16.89 87.32 50.27
N ASP A 623 17.20 87.06 51.54
CA ASP A 623 17.90 85.85 51.95
C ASP A 623 17.02 84.60 51.75
N ALA A 624 15.71 84.70 52.02
CA ALA A 624 14.74 83.63 51.77
C ALA A 624 14.61 83.30 50.27
N ASN A 625 14.45 84.32 49.41
CA ASN A 625 14.31 84.13 47.96
C ASN A 625 15.59 83.55 47.34
N LYS A 626 16.78 83.97 47.81
CA LYS A 626 18.05 83.39 47.36
C LYS A 626 18.10 81.87 47.55
N LYS A 627 17.58 81.36 48.67
CA LYS A 627 17.54 79.92 48.94
C LYS A 627 16.56 79.17 48.02
N GLU A 628 15.40 79.75 47.75
CA GLU A 628 14.42 79.17 46.82
C GLU A 628 14.97 79.08 45.38
N ILE A 629 15.71 80.09 44.93
CA ILE A 629 16.39 80.07 43.62
C ILE A 629 17.42 78.92 43.54
N GLU A 630 18.23 78.70 44.58
CA GLU A 630 19.20 77.60 44.62
C GLU A 630 18.53 76.22 44.53
N GLU A 631 17.41 76.02 45.24
CA GLU A 631 16.64 74.77 45.21
C GLU A 631 16.01 74.53 43.81
N LEU A 632 15.37 75.54 43.22
CA LEU A 632 14.78 75.45 41.88
C LEU A 632 15.81 75.20 40.77
N GLU A 633 17.02 75.75 40.90
CA GLU A 633 18.12 75.52 39.95
C GLU A 633 18.58 74.06 39.98
N GLN A 634 18.62 73.44 41.17
CA GLN A 634 18.93 72.01 41.32
C GLN A 634 17.86 71.13 40.69
N GLU A 635 16.57 71.40 40.95
CA GLU A 635 15.45 70.63 40.39
C GLU A 635 15.37 70.73 38.86
N LYS A 636 15.58 71.93 38.30
CA LYS A 636 15.68 72.16 36.86
C LYS A 636 16.81 71.33 36.23
N ASN A 637 18.00 71.32 36.85
CA ASN A 637 19.15 70.58 36.33
C ASN A 637 18.93 69.07 36.40
N ALA A 638 18.31 68.56 37.46
CA ALA A 638 17.93 67.15 37.58
C ALA A 638 16.90 66.73 36.50
N SER A 639 15.87 67.55 36.30
CA SER A 639 14.83 67.33 35.28
C SER A 639 15.40 67.34 33.85
N LYS A 640 16.35 68.26 33.58
CA LYS A 640 17.10 68.31 32.32
C LYS A 640 17.90 67.03 32.06
N ALA A 641 18.66 66.57 33.05
CA ALA A 641 19.45 65.34 32.93
C ALA A 641 18.56 64.11 32.68
N LEU A 642 17.39 64.04 33.33
CA LEU A 642 16.42 62.96 33.13
C LEU A 642 15.84 62.96 31.70
N SER A 643 15.53 64.15 31.16
CA SER A 643 15.03 64.32 29.79
C SER A 643 16.07 63.91 28.74
N GLU A 644 17.33 64.34 28.92
CA GLU A 644 18.44 63.99 28.03
C GLU A 644 18.74 62.49 28.04
N LYS A 645 18.69 61.84 29.20
CA LYS A 645 18.87 60.39 29.34
C LYS A 645 17.82 59.61 28.54
N THR A 646 16.53 59.95 28.70
CA THR A 646 15.43 59.30 27.96
C THR A 646 15.55 59.52 26.46
N ALA A 647 15.95 60.72 26.02
CA ALA A 647 16.16 61.03 24.60
C ALA A 647 17.25 60.16 23.95
N ASN A 648 18.38 59.96 24.65
CA ASN A 648 19.49 59.13 24.18
C ASN A 648 19.11 57.64 24.10
N GLU A 649 18.30 57.16 25.04
CA GLU A 649 17.83 55.77 25.03
C GLU A 649 16.88 55.51 23.85
N ILE A 650 15.95 56.44 23.55
CA ILE A 650 15.08 56.38 22.37
C ILE A 650 15.90 56.36 21.09
N LYS A 651 16.90 57.25 20.97
CA LYS A 651 17.78 57.32 19.80
C LYS A 651 18.46 55.96 19.54
N THR A 652 19.04 55.37 20.59
CA THR A 652 19.72 54.07 20.52
C THR A 652 18.78 52.95 20.09
N LEU A 653 17.54 52.94 20.58
CA LEU A 653 16.53 51.94 20.21
C LEU A 653 16.03 52.13 18.77
N LYS A 654 15.85 53.37 18.29
CA LYS A 654 15.48 53.66 16.90
C LYS A 654 16.56 53.21 15.91
N GLU A 655 17.83 53.39 16.24
CA GLU A 655 18.95 52.88 15.42
C GLU A 655 18.97 51.34 15.35
N LYS A 656 18.62 50.64 16.44
CA LYS A 656 18.48 49.18 16.44
C LYS A 656 17.27 48.72 15.63
N LEU A 657 16.15 49.43 15.73
CA LEU A 657 14.94 49.14 14.94
C LEU A 657 15.23 49.25 13.45
N LEU A 658 15.93 50.30 13.02
CA LEU A 658 16.25 50.55 11.62
C LEU A 658 17.07 49.40 11.00
N LYS A 659 18.04 48.86 11.75
CA LYS A 659 18.85 47.70 11.31
C LYS A 659 18.00 46.42 11.18
N LEU A 660 17.09 46.17 12.12
CA LEU A 660 16.19 45.02 12.05
C LEU A 660 15.16 45.15 10.91
N GLU A 661 14.69 46.36 10.60
CA GLU A 661 13.80 46.63 9.48
C GLU A 661 14.50 46.45 8.12
N GLU A 662 15.80 46.77 8.02
CA GLU A 662 16.63 46.49 6.85
C GLU A 662 16.87 44.97 6.66
N GLU A 663 17.16 44.24 7.74
CA GLU A 663 17.28 42.78 7.71
C GLU A 663 15.98 42.09 7.29
N GLN A 664 14.83 42.55 7.80
CA GLN A 664 13.50 42.03 7.42
C GLN A 664 13.20 42.24 5.93
N LYS A 665 13.58 43.39 5.35
CA LYS A 665 13.39 43.64 3.90
C LYS A 665 14.19 42.67 3.03
N ALA A 666 15.42 42.37 3.41
CA ALA A 666 16.26 41.40 2.69
C ALA A 666 15.69 39.97 2.80
N GLU A 667 15.09 39.63 3.93
CA GLU A 667 14.46 38.32 4.17
C GLU A 667 13.13 38.18 3.40
N ASP A 668 12.32 39.23 3.32
CA ASP A 668 11.09 39.28 2.52
C ASP A 668 11.35 39.12 1.01
N GLU A 669 12.47 39.64 0.52
CA GLU A 669 12.88 39.51 -0.89
C GLU A 669 13.29 38.06 -1.24
N LYS A 670 13.97 37.36 -0.32
CA LYS A 670 14.27 35.92 -0.45
C LYS A 670 12.98 35.08 -0.45
N VAL A 671 12.03 35.40 0.43
CA VAL A 671 10.71 34.75 0.48
C VAL A 671 9.96 34.92 -0.85
N LYS A 672 10.04 36.11 -1.47
CA LYS A 672 9.44 36.38 -2.78
C LYS A 672 10.08 35.54 -3.90
N GLU A 673 11.40 35.40 -3.89
CA GLU A 673 12.14 34.59 -4.86
C GLU A 673 11.84 33.08 -4.73
N LEU A 674 11.74 32.57 -3.50
CA LEU A 674 11.37 31.18 -3.22
C LEU A 674 9.93 30.86 -3.68
N LYS A 675 8.99 31.79 -3.47
CA LYS A 675 7.60 31.65 -3.98
C LYS A 675 7.53 31.58 -5.50
N GLU A 676 8.33 32.38 -6.21
CA GLU A 676 8.37 32.36 -7.67
C GLU A 676 8.99 31.06 -8.21
N LYS A 677 10.00 30.50 -7.53
CA LYS A 677 10.57 29.18 -7.86
C LYS A 677 9.54 28.06 -7.70
N ILE A 678 8.74 28.07 -6.62
CA ILE A 678 7.64 27.11 -6.41
C ILE A 678 6.64 27.18 -7.58
N LYS A 679 6.24 28.39 -7.98
CA LYS A 679 5.29 28.59 -9.09
C LYS A 679 5.78 27.97 -10.41
N LYS A 680 7.05 28.18 -10.76
CA LYS A 680 7.66 27.59 -11.97
C LYS A 680 7.74 26.07 -11.92
N ILE A 681 7.94 25.49 -10.73
CA ILE A 681 7.94 24.04 -10.55
C ILE A 681 6.52 23.47 -10.71
N ASP A 682 5.51 24.15 -10.19
CA ASP A 682 4.11 23.75 -10.35
C ASP A 682 3.65 23.73 -11.81
N GLU A 683 4.05 24.72 -12.60
CA GLU A 683 3.77 24.75 -14.04
C GLU A 683 4.39 23.53 -14.77
N LYS A 684 5.62 23.15 -14.42
CA LYS A 684 6.29 21.96 -14.99
C LYS A 684 5.62 20.65 -14.58
N ILE A 685 5.18 20.53 -13.33
CA ILE A 685 4.46 19.34 -12.83
C ILE A 685 3.15 19.18 -13.58
N ASN A 686 2.39 20.27 -13.76
CA ASN A 686 1.12 20.24 -14.50
C ASN A 686 1.30 19.79 -15.97
N GLY A 687 2.36 20.25 -16.64
CA GLY A 687 2.69 19.80 -18.00
C GLY A 687 2.99 18.29 -18.06
N LEU A 688 3.81 17.80 -17.12
CA LEU A 688 4.14 16.36 -17.04
C LEU A 688 2.92 15.49 -16.71
N ASP A 689 2.01 15.97 -15.86
CA ASP A 689 0.79 15.23 -15.54
C ASP A 689 -0.11 15.02 -16.76
N LEU A 690 -0.19 15.99 -17.67
CA LEU A 690 -0.91 15.84 -18.94
C LEU A 690 -0.25 14.78 -19.85
N GLU A 691 1.08 14.82 -19.98
CA GLU A 691 1.82 13.87 -20.80
C GLU A 691 1.71 12.43 -20.26
N ILE A 692 1.82 12.25 -18.94
CA ILE A 692 1.66 10.97 -18.24
C ILE A 692 0.26 10.38 -18.48
N ASN A 693 -0.77 11.21 -18.39
CA ASN A 693 -2.15 10.76 -18.59
C ASN A 693 -2.41 10.33 -20.05
N ASN A 694 -1.86 11.06 -21.01
CA ASN A 694 -1.97 10.70 -22.43
C ASN A 694 -1.27 9.36 -22.75
N LEU A 695 -0.04 9.17 -22.26
CA LEU A 695 0.69 7.91 -22.43
C LEU A 695 -0.04 6.70 -21.82
N LYS A 696 -0.62 6.86 -20.62
CA LYS A 696 -1.44 5.80 -19.99
C LYS A 696 -2.65 5.43 -20.85
N ALA A 697 -3.33 6.42 -21.43
CA ALA A 697 -4.47 6.17 -22.29
C ALA A 697 -4.08 5.40 -23.57
N GLU A 698 -2.93 5.74 -24.16
CA GLU A 698 -2.44 5.10 -25.39
C GLU A 698 -1.95 3.67 -25.15
N ILE A 699 -1.25 3.43 -24.04
CA ILE A 699 -0.88 2.07 -23.59
C ILE A 699 -2.13 1.20 -23.41
N ASN A 700 -3.17 1.71 -22.76
CA ASN A 700 -4.42 0.97 -22.57
C ASN A 700 -5.10 0.62 -23.89
N LYS A 701 -5.12 1.54 -24.85
CA LYS A 701 -5.67 1.28 -26.19
C LYS A 701 -4.90 0.17 -26.91
N LYS A 702 -3.57 0.16 -26.82
CA LYS A 702 -2.71 -0.88 -27.42
C LYS A 702 -2.89 -2.23 -26.73
N ARG A 703 -3.06 -2.26 -25.40
CA ARG A 703 -3.39 -3.49 -24.65
C ARG A 703 -4.73 -4.08 -25.06
N GLN A 704 -5.74 -3.25 -25.33
CA GLN A 704 -7.03 -3.72 -25.87
C GLN A 704 -6.89 -4.31 -27.27
N MET A 705 -6.08 -3.69 -28.14
CA MET A 705 -5.77 -4.25 -29.46
C MET A 705 -5.04 -5.60 -29.36
N LEU A 706 -4.11 -5.73 -28.42
CA LEU A 706 -3.39 -6.97 -28.17
C LEU A 706 -4.34 -8.10 -27.74
N ALA A 707 -5.24 -7.82 -26.79
CA ALA A 707 -6.24 -8.78 -26.32
C ALA A 707 -7.23 -9.24 -27.41
N ALA A 708 -7.52 -8.37 -28.40
CA ALA A 708 -8.36 -8.73 -29.53
C ALA A 708 -7.63 -9.66 -30.53
N LEU A 709 -6.32 -9.51 -30.71
CA LEU A 709 -5.51 -10.32 -31.62
C LEU A 709 -5.13 -11.70 -31.04
N GLU A 710 -5.20 -11.89 -29.72
CA GLU A 710 -4.87 -13.16 -29.05
C GLU A 710 -6.06 -14.16 -29.02
N GLN A 711 -7.22 -13.84 -29.60
CA GLN A 711 -8.36 -14.76 -29.69
C GLN A 711 -8.24 -15.71 -30.88
N LYS A 712 -8.30 -17.03 -30.63
CA LYS A 712 -8.32 -18.07 -31.67
C LYS A 712 -9.72 -18.21 -32.30
N PRO A 713 -9.83 -18.50 -33.62
CA PRO A 713 -11.12 -18.73 -34.27
C PRO A 713 -11.80 -20.01 -33.75
N ILE A 714 -13.13 -20.01 -33.70
CA ILE A 714 -13.96 -21.09 -33.13
C ILE A 714 -13.71 -22.43 -33.86
N SER A 715 -13.47 -22.40 -35.18
CA SER A 715 -13.14 -23.59 -35.97
C SER A 715 -11.83 -24.29 -35.56
N GLU A 716 -10.92 -23.60 -34.88
CA GLU A 716 -9.69 -24.23 -34.33
C GLU A 716 -9.89 -24.84 -32.93
N ILE A 717 -11.05 -24.59 -32.32
CA ILE A 717 -11.37 -25.00 -30.95
C ILE A 717 -12.42 -26.12 -30.97
N ILE A 718 -13.32 -26.13 -31.95
CA ILE A 718 -14.47 -27.03 -32.04
C ILE A 718 -14.40 -27.82 -33.35
N ASN A 719 -14.45 -29.16 -33.25
CA ASN A 719 -14.57 -30.04 -34.42
C ASN A 719 -16.00 -30.57 -34.56
N PRO A 720 -16.66 -30.43 -35.74
CA PRO A 720 -17.99 -30.98 -35.98
C PRO A 720 -18.07 -32.50 -35.85
N LEU A 721 -19.05 -33.00 -35.09
CA LEU A 721 -19.35 -34.42 -34.95
C LEU A 721 -20.11 -34.93 -36.19
N LEU A 722 -19.73 -36.12 -36.68
CA LEU A 722 -20.28 -36.75 -37.87
C LEU A 722 -21.21 -37.94 -37.54
N PRO A 723 -22.22 -38.24 -38.38
CA PRO A 723 -23.06 -39.41 -38.21
C PRO A 723 -22.26 -40.70 -38.41
N LYS A 724 -22.50 -41.70 -37.54
CA LYS A 724 -21.80 -43.00 -37.56
C LYS A 724 -22.05 -43.82 -38.84
N ASN A 725 -23.25 -43.69 -39.42
CA ASN A 725 -23.62 -44.32 -40.69
C ASN A 725 -23.87 -43.23 -41.73
N LYS A 726 -23.35 -43.44 -42.94
CA LYS A 726 -23.64 -42.55 -44.08
C LYS A 726 -25.13 -42.58 -44.42
N ILE A 727 -25.66 -41.44 -44.84
CA ILE A 727 -27.05 -41.24 -45.22
C ILE A 727 -27.19 -41.70 -46.68
N LYS A 728 -28.14 -42.59 -46.94
CA LYS A 728 -28.40 -43.08 -48.29
C LYS A 728 -29.01 -41.97 -49.14
N VAL A 729 -28.46 -41.72 -50.31
CA VAL A 729 -28.99 -40.77 -51.30
C VAL A 729 -29.21 -41.45 -52.64
N ASN A 730 -30.12 -40.91 -53.43
CA ASN A 730 -30.47 -41.48 -54.73
C ASN A 730 -29.46 -41.13 -55.83
N ASN A 731 -28.80 -39.97 -55.73
CA ASN A 731 -27.77 -39.51 -56.68
C ASN A 731 -26.73 -38.66 -55.94
N LEU A 732 -25.45 -39.06 -55.98
CA LEU A 732 -24.34 -38.33 -55.36
C LEU A 732 -24.00 -37.00 -56.06
N GLU A 733 -24.32 -36.86 -57.35
CA GLU A 733 -24.02 -35.64 -58.10
C GLU A 733 -25.07 -34.54 -57.91
N LYS A 734 -26.26 -34.90 -57.42
CA LYS A 734 -27.37 -33.96 -57.22
C LYS A 734 -28.36 -34.46 -56.18
N LEU A 735 -28.21 -33.99 -54.95
CA LEU A 735 -29.13 -34.28 -53.85
C LEU A 735 -30.44 -33.48 -54.00
N THR A 736 -31.54 -34.14 -53.68
CA THR A 736 -32.85 -33.49 -53.53
C THR A 736 -32.89 -32.61 -52.29
N GLU A 737 -33.78 -31.61 -52.27
CA GLU A 737 -33.94 -30.73 -51.10
C GLU A 737 -34.29 -31.49 -49.83
N LYS A 738 -35.02 -32.61 -49.96
CA LYS A 738 -35.34 -33.49 -48.83
C LYS A 738 -34.10 -34.20 -48.27
N GLU A 739 -33.20 -34.67 -49.13
CA GLU A 739 -31.94 -35.30 -48.71
C GLU A 739 -30.97 -34.28 -48.08
N LYS A 740 -30.90 -33.06 -48.62
CA LYS A 740 -30.11 -31.96 -48.01
C LYS A 740 -30.60 -31.60 -46.61
N GLU A 741 -31.92 -31.49 -46.43
CA GLU A 741 -32.53 -31.14 -45.14
C GLU A 741 -32.34 -32.28 -44.11
N GLU A 742 -32.36 -33.55 -44.53
CA GLU A 742 -32.05 -34.69 -43.68
C GLU A 742 -30.59 -34.65 -43.17
N ILE A 743 -29.63 -34.39 -44.06
CA ILE A 743 -28.20 -34.26 -43.71
C ILE A 743 -28.01 -33.09 -42.74
N LYS A 744 -28.61 -31.94 -43.04
CA LYS A 744 -28.53 -30.72 -42.21
C LYS A 744 -29.06 -30.96 -40.80
N ASN A 745 -30.23 -31.59 -40.67
CA ASN A 745 -30.84 -31.87 -39.38
C ASN A 745 -30.05 -32.90 -38.58
N LYS A 746 -29.51 -33.93 -39.23
CA LYS A 746 -28.65 -34.92 -38.56
C LYS A 746 -27.36 -34.32 -38.03
N ILE A 747 -26.73 -33.44 -38.79
CA ILE A 747 -25.52 -32.71 -38.36
C ILE A 747 -25.84 -31.75 -37.21
N LYS A 748 -26.93 -30.98 -37.31
CA LYS A 748 -27.37 -30.10 -36.22
C LYS A 748 -27.70 -30.87 -34.94
N ASP A 749 -28.41 -31.99 -35.05
CA ASP A 749 -28.85 -32.81 -33.93
C ASP A 749 -27.67 -33.44 -33.18
N LEU A 750 -26.70 -34.01 -33.90
CA LEU A 750 -25.48 -34.57 -33.34
C LEU A 750 -24.62 -33.51 -32.65
N ASN A 751 -24.68 -32.26 -33.12
CA ASN A 751 -23.87 -31.15 -32.62
C ASN A 751 -24.63 -30.16 -31.73
N LYS A 752 -25.83 -30.51 -31.22
CA LYS A 752 -26.67 -29.62 -30.39
C LYS A 752 -25.93 -29.02 -29.18
N ASN A 753 -25.00 -29.79 -28.60
CA ASN A 753 -24.22 -29.38 -27.44
C ASN A 753 -22.77 -29.01 -27.78
N ASN A 754 -22.39 -29.11 -29.06
CA ASN A 754 -21.03 -28.85 -29.54
C ASN A 754 -20.94 -27.52 -30.31
N PHE A 755 -21.98 -27.17 -31.08
CA PHE A 755 -22.02 -25.91 -31.82
C PHE A 755 -22.48 -24.73 -30.94
N PRO A 756 -21.81 -23.57 -31.03
CA PRO A 756 -22.27 -22.36 -30.36
C PRO A 756 -23.59 -21.83 -30.97
N LYS A 757 -24.34 -21.05 -30.18
CA LYS A 757 -25.59 -20.42 -30.64
C LYS A 757 -25.32 -19.55 -31.88
N ASN A 758 -26.22 -19.61 -32.86
CA ASN A 758 -26.13 -18.97 -34.19
C ASN A 758 -25.14 -19.60 -35.18
N THR A 759 -24.70 -20.84 -34.94
CA THR A 759 -23.99 -21.62 -35.96
C THR A 759 -24.91 -21.96 -37.14
N GLN A 760 -24.49 -21.63 -38.35
CA GLN A 760 -25.19 -21.92 -39.59
C GLN A 760 -24.63 -23.20 -40.20
N VAL A 761 -25.51 -24.07 -40.69
CA VAL A 761 -25.15 -25.33 -41.34
C VAL A 761 -25.86 -25.36 -42.68
N GLU A 762 -25.09 -25.42 -43.76
CA GLU A 762 -25.57 -25.42 -45.14
C GLU A 762 -25.08 -26.67 -45.86
N VAL A 763 -25.91 -27.24 -46.74
CA VAL A 763 -25.60 -28.44 -47.51
C VAL A 763 -25.69 -28.11 -48.99
N ASP A 764 -24.61 -28.37 -49.74
CA ASP A 764 -24.57 -28.07 -51.17
C ASP A 764 -25.26 -29.16 -52.02
N GLU A 765 -25.30 -28.98 -53.34
CA GLU A 765 -25.94 -29.93 -54.28
C GLU A 765 -25.28 -31.30 -54.31
N LYS A 766 -24.03 -31.43 -53.85
CA LYS A 766 -23.26 -32.68 -53.82
C LYS A 766 -23.23 -33.31 -52.42
N GLY A 767 -23.89 -32.69 -51.44
CA GLY A 767 -23.98 -33.17 -50.06
C GLY A 767 -22.82 -32.77 -49.15
N ASN A 768 -21.96 -31.83 -49.55
CA ASN A 768 -20.95 -31.28 -48.64
C ASN A 768 -21.63 -30.33 -47.66
N VAL A 769 -21.18 -30.35 -46.41
CA VAL A 769 -21.74 -29.51 -45.34
C VAL A 769 -20.76 -28.42 -44.97
N SER A 770 -21.19 -27.17 -45.10
CA SER A 770 -20.48 -25.99 -44.64
C SER A 770 -21.07 -25.54 -43.31
N VAL A 771 -20.24 -25.54 -42.26
CA VAL A 771 -20.59 -25.05 -40.92
C VAL A 771 -19.95 -23.68 -40.76
N THR A 772 -20.75 -22.64 -40.54
CA THR A 772 -20.27 -21.27 -40.28
C THR A 772 -20.58 -20.88 -38.84
N TYR A 773 -19.54 -20.60 -38.05
CA TYR A 773 -19.65 -20.22 -36.65
C TYR A 773 -19.97 -18.72 -36.47
N PRO A 774 -20.37 -18.26 -35.27
CA PRO A 774 -20.73 -16.86 -35.01
C PRO A 774 -19.59 -15.86 -35.24
N ASP A 775 -18.33 -16.29 -35.15
CA ASP A 775 -17.14 -15.48 -35.44
C ASP A 775 -16.77 -15.46 -36.93
N LYS A 776 -17.61 -16.06 -37.79
CA LYS A 776 -17.45 -16.24 -39.24
C LYS A 776 -16.37 -17.24 -39.66
N SER A 777 -15.71 -17.91 -38.71
CA SER A 777 -14.87 -19.07 -39.04
C SER A 777 -15.74 -20.21 -39.61
N LYS A 778 -15.15 -21.07 -40.44
CA LYS A 778 -15.90 -22.10 -41.18
C LYS A 778 -15.20 -23.45 -41.12
N ASP A 779 -16.01 -24.49 -40.99
CA ASP A 779 -15.62 -25.88 -41.23
C ASP A 779 -16.34 -26.45 -42.44
N MET A 780 -15.65 -27.34 -43.15
CA MET A 780 -16.20 -28.07 -44.29
C MET A 780 -16.15 -29.57 -44.03
N ILE A 781 -17.30 -30.22 -44.16
CA ILE A 781 -17.44 -31.66 -44.07
C ILE A 781 -17.77 -32.20 -45.46
N GLU A 782 -16.88 -33.02 -45.99
CA GLU A 782 -17.02 -33.60 -47.32
C GLU A 782 -18.17 -34.62 -47.39
N SER A 783 -18.90 -34.60 -48.50
CA SER A 783 -20.06 -35.47 -48.73
C SER A 783 -19.71 -36.96 -48.68
N ALA A 784 -18.48 -37.33 -49.06
CA ALA A 784 -17.98 -38.71 -48.97
C ALA A 784 -18.01 -39.27 -47.54
N LYS A 785 -17.98 -38.41 -46.51
CA LYS A 785 -18.08 -38.80 -45.10
C LYS A 785 -19.54 -38.90 -44.61
N LEU A 786 -20.48 -38.36 -45.38
CA LEU A 786 -21.87 -38.17 -44.97
C LEU A 786 -22.87 -38.99 -45.77
N VAL A 787 -22.63 -39.26 -47.05
CA VAL A 787 -23.61 -39.89 -47.96
C VAL A 787 -23.05 -41.03 -48.79
N PHE A 788 -23.91 -41.94 -49.25
CA PHE A 788 -23.59 -43.01 -50.20
C PHE A 788 -24.79 -43.34 -51.11
N GLN A 789 -24.52 -43.87 -52.31
CA GLN A 789 -25.52 -44.34 -53.27
C GLN A 789 -25.36 -45.85 -53.49
N GLU A 790 -26.48 -46.58 -53.54
CA GLU A 790 -26.49 -48.03 -53.72
C GLU A 790 -26.54 -48.37 -55.22
N SER A 791 -25.51 -49.02 -55.74
CA SER A 791 -25.42 -49.45 -57.15
C SER A 791 -26.10 -50.80 -57.35
N LYS A 792 -27.02 -50.89 -58.34
CA LYS A 792 -27.63 -52.16 -58.76
C LYS A 792 -26.67 -52.95 -59.65
N GLY A 793 -26.20 -54.09 -59.14
CA GLY A 793 -25.93 -55.30 -59.93
C GLY A 793 -24.47 -55.63 -60.29
N ALA A 794 -24.19 -56.93 -60.15
CA ALA A 794 -23.12 -57.78 -60.71
C ALA A 794 -21.73 -57.81 -60.03
N ALA A 795 -21.33 -59.05 -59.73
CA ALA A 795 -20.08 -59.45 -59.10
C ALA A 795 -18.90 -59.50 -60.08
N THR A 796 -17.70 -59.15 -59.62
CA THR A 796 -16.42 -59.81 -59.95
C THR A 796 -15.32 -59.26 -59.03
N GLU A 797 -14.44 -60.16 -58.57
CA GLU A 797 -13.26 -59.88 -57.76
C GLU A 797 -12.37 -58.81 -58.40
N ILE A 798 -12.06 -57.76 -57.64
CA ILE A 798 -10.87 -56.93 -57.81
C ILE A 798 -10.34 -56.64 -56.40
N GLU A 799 -9.08 -56.99 -56.20
CA GLU A 799 -8.26 -56.78 -55.01
C GLU A 799 -8.47 -55.39 -54.40
N LYS A 800 -8.85 -55.37 -53.13
CA LYS A 800 -8.80 -54.18 -52.30
C LYS A 800 -7.92 -54.53 -51.10
N PRO A 801 -6.92 -53.72 -50.74
CA PRO A 801 -6.22 -53.97 -49.49
C PRO A 801 -7.26 -53.80 -48.39
N GLU A 802 -7.65 -54.88 -47.72
CA GLU A 802 -8.36 -54.77 -46.45
C GLU A 802 -7.40 -54.05 -45.51
N MET A 803 -7.62 -52.75 -45.33
CA MET A 803 -6.97 -52.01 -44.26
C MET A 803 -7.26 -52.76 -42.97
N SER A 804 -6.19 -53.09 -42.26
CA SER A 804 -6.28 -53.82 -41.01
C SER A 804 -7.13 -53.05 -39.99
N ILE A 805 -7.75 -53.74 -39.03
CA ILE A 805 -8.61 -53.10 -38.02
C ILE A 805 -7.84 -51.99 -37.26
N SER A 806 -6.54 -52.15 -37.01
CA SER A 806 -5.67 -51.10 -36.44
C SER A 806 -5.55 -49.84 -37.31
N GLU A 807 -5.71 -49.93 -38.63
CA GLU A 807 -5.71 -48.76 -39.52
C GLU A 807 -7.08 -48.05 -39.59
N ILE A 808 -8.14 -48.70 -39.11
CA ILE A 808 -9.52 -48.20 -39.15
C ILE A 808 -9.96 -47.67 -37.77
N ILE A 809 -9.51 -48.30 -36.69
CA ILE A 809 -9.93 -48.02 -35.31
C ILE A 809 -8.72 -47.61 -34.49
N ASN A 810 -8.74 -46.38 -33.97
CA ASN A 810 -7.75 -45.94 -32.98
C ASN A 810 -8.29 -46.20 -31.56
N PRO A 811 -7.53 -46.87 -30.66
CA PRO A 811 -7.89 -47.00 -29.26
C PRO A 811 -8.05 -45.63 -28.58
N LEU A 812 -9.20 -45.39 -27.96
CA LEU A 812 -9.45 -44.22 -27.13
C LEU A 812 -8.61 -44.30 -25.85
N LEU A 813 -7.94 -43.20 -25.53
CA LEU A 813 -7.08 -43.06 -24.35
C LEU A 813 -7.83 -42.35 -23.21
N PRO A 814 -7.54 -42.68 -21.95
CA PRO A 814 -8.10 -41.94 -20.82
C PRO A 814 -7.66 -40.48 -20.84
N LYS A 815 -8.58 -39.55 -20.52
CA LYS A 815 -8.30 -38.10 -20.51
C LYS A 815 -7.22 -37.71 -19.50
N ASN A 816 -7.11 -38.46 -18.40
CA ASN A 816 -6.08 -38.29 -17.37
C ASN A 816 -5.24 -39.57 -17.30
N LYS A 817 -3.92 -39.41 -17.17
CA LYS A 817 -3.00 -40.55 -16.96
C LYS A 817 -3.30 -41.23 -15.63
N ILE A 818 -3.10 -42.54 -15.57
CA ILE A 818 -3.30 -43.40 -14.41
C ILE A 818 -2.04 -43.35 -13.54
N LYS A 819 -2.20 -43.10 -12.25
CA LYS A 819 -1.08 -43.02 -11.31
C LYS A 819 -0.55 -44.43 -11.03
N VAL A 820 0.77 -44.63 -11.18
CA VAL A 820 1.46 -45.87 -10.83
C VAL A 820 2.59 -45.60 -9.85
N ASN A 821 2.96 -46.60 -9.06
CA ASN A 821 3.98 -46.46 -8.02
C ASN A 821 5.41 -46.54 -8.57
N ASN A 822 5.62 -47.25 -9.68
CA ASN A 822 6.92 -47.39 -10.36
C ASN A 822 6.73 -47.56 -11.88
N LEU A 823 7.29 -46.66 -12.69
CA LEU A 823 7.21 -46.72 -14.16
C LEU A 823 8.01 -47.88 -14.78
N GLU A 824 9.03 -48.40 -14.09
CA GLU A 824 9.88 -49.47 -14.62
C GLU A 824 9.30 -50.87 -14.37
N LYS A 825 8.37 -51.00 -13.41
CA LYS A 825 7.72 -52.27 -13.06
C LYS A 825 6.34 -52.06 -12.43
N LEU A 826 5.29 -52.21 -13.23
CA LEU A 826 3.91 -52.14 -12.77
C LEU A 826 3.53 -53.42 -12.01
N THR A 827 2.79 -53.25 -10.92
CA THR A 827 2.13 -54.35 -10.22
C THR A 827 0.98 -54.92 -11.07
N GLU A 828 0.61 -56.18 -10.86
CA GLU A 828 -0.51 -56.80 -11.58
C GLU A 828 -1.83 -56.04 -11.39
N LYS A 829 -2.01 -55.38 -10.23
CA LYS A 829 -3.17 -54.53 -9.97
C LYS A 829 -3.19 -53.27 -10.83
N GLU A 830 -2.04 -52.61 -11.01
CA GLU A 830 -1.90 -51.43 -11.87
C GLU A 830 -2.07 -51.80 -13.36
N LYS A 831 -1.53 -52.94 -13.79
CA LYS A 831 -1.74 -53.47 -15.15
C LYS A 831 -3.22 -53.75 -15.43
N GLU A 832 -3.93 -54.37 -14.48
CA GLU A 832 -5.35 -54.69 -14.63
C GLU A 832 -6.21 -53.42 -14.62
N GLU A 833 -5.87 -52.40 -13.83
CA GLU A 833 -6.54 -51.09 -13.87
C GLU A 833 -6.41 -50.42 -15.24
N ILE A 834 -5.19 -50.39 -15.81
CA ILE A 834 -4.95 -49.84 -17.15
C ILE A 834 -5.72 -50.62 -18.21
N LYS A 835 -5.68 -51.95 -18.15
CA LYS A 835 -6.40 -52.85 -19.05
C LYS A 835 -7.91 -52.61 -19.01
N ASN A 836 -8.49 -52.51 -17.82
CA ASN A 836 -9.92 -52.29 -17.65
C ASN A 836 -10.34 -50.89 -18.09
N LYS A 837 -9.56 -49.86 -17.76
CA LYS A 837 -9.82 -48.49 -18.23
C LYS A 837 -9.83 -48.41 -19.75
N ILE A 838 -8.87 -49.04 -20.41
CA ILE A 838 -8.79 -49.11 -21.88
C ILE A 838 -9.97 -49.91 -22.45
N LYS A 839 -10.31 -51.06 -21.87
CA LYS A 839 -11.46 -51.86 -22.32
C LYS A 839 -12.79 -51.14 -22.11
N ASP A 840 -12.99 -50.43 -21.01
CA ASP A 840 -14.23 -49.72 -20.69
C ASP A 840 -14.41 -48.49 -21.57
N LEU A 841 -13.36 -47.68 -21.75
CA LEU A 841 -13.36 -46.54 -22.68
C LEU A 841 -13.63 -46.99 -24.12
N ASN A 842 -13.16 -48.17 -24.49
CA ASN A 842 -13.30 -48.73 -25.83
C ASN A 842 -14.37 -49.82 -25.94
N LYS A 843 -15.27 -49.95 -24.96
CA LYS A 843 -16.28 -51.03 -24.92
C LYS A 843 -17.21 -51.03 -26.13
N ASN A 844 -17.40 -49.86 -26.74
CA ASN A 844 -18.20 -49.64 -27.95
C ASN A 844 -17.34 -49.38 -29.22
N ASN A 845 -16.02 -49.39 -29.08
CA ASN A 845 -15.04 -49.10 -30.14
C ASN A 845 -14.28 -50.36 -30.57
N PHE A 846 -13.97 -51.26 -29.64
CA PHE A 846 -13.30 -52.53 -29.94
C PHE A 846 -14.29 -53.59 -30.47
N PRO A 847 -13.94 -54.30 -31.55
CA PRO A 847 -14.73 -55.43 -32.03
C PRO A 847 -14.71 -56.61 -31.03
N LYS A 848 -15.72 -57.48 -31.12
CA LYS A 848 -15.83 -58.70 -30.31
C LYS A 848 -14.56 -59.56 -30.49
N ASN A 849 -14.00 -60.09 -29.41
CA ASN A 849 -12.74 -60.85 -29.34
C ASN A 849 -11.42 -60.04 -29.46
N THR A 850 -11.47 -58.71 -29.27
CA THR A 850 -10.25 -57.91 -29.10
C THR A 850 -9.54 -58.25 -27.78
N GLN A 851 -8.25 -58.55 -27.85
CA GLN A 851 -7.40 -58.81 -26.69
C GLN A 851 -6.62 -57.55 -26.31
N VAL A 852 -6.54 -57.25 -25.02
CA VAL A 852 -5.78 -56.12 -24.48
C VAL A 852 -4.83 -56.67 -23.43
N GLU A 853 -3.54 -56.49 -23.65
CA GLU A 853 -2.46 -56.95 -22.78
C GLU A 853 -1.61 -55.76 -22.35
N VAL A 854 -1.14 -55.76 -21.10
CA VAL A 854 -0.32 -54.68 -20.54
C VAL A 854 1.00 -55.28 -20.09
N ASP A 855 2.11 -54.77 -20.59
CA ASP A 855 3.45 -55.27 -20.24
C ASP A 855 3.93 -54.77 -18.87
N GLU A 856 5.12 -55.22 -18.44
CA GLU A 856 5.71 -54.82 -17.15
C GLU A 856 6.01 -53.32 -17.02
N LYS A 857 6.09 -52.58 -18.14
CA LYS A 857 6.38 -51.14 -18.19
C LYS A 857 5.13 -50.30 -18.43
N GLY A 858 3.95 -50.94 -18.52
CA GLY A 858 2.66 -50.29 -18.72
C GLY A 858 2.31 -49.97 -20.16
N ASN A 859 3.03 -50.52 -21.15
CA ASN A 859 2.61 -50.42 -22.55
C ASN A 859 1.45 -51.36 -22.79
N VAL A 860 0.45 -50.91 -23.56
CA VAL A 860 -0.74 -51.70 -23.86
C VAL A 860 -0.67 -52.18 -25.30
N SER A 861 -0.70 -53.50 -25.50
CA SER A 861 -0.89 -54.11 -26.81
C SER A 861 -2.37 -54.50 -26.97
N VAL A 862 -3.00 -53.96 -28.00
CA VAL A 862 -4.37 -54.30 -28.40
C VAL A 862 -4.26 -55.17 -29.64
N THR A 863 -4.69 -56.43 -29.54
CA THR A 863 -4.73 -57.37 -30.68
C THR A 863 -6.18 -57.56 -31.12
N TYR A 864 -6.47 -57.21 -32.37
CA TYR A 864 -7.80 -57.32 -32.96
C TYR A 864 -8.06 -58.71 -33.56
N PRO A 865 -9.33 -59.06 -33.88
CA PRO A 865 -9.69 -60.38 -34.43
C PRO A 865 -9.03 -60.74 -35.77
N ASP A 866 -8.66 -59.74 -36.59
CA ASP A 866 -7.92 -59.91 -37.84
C ASP A 866 -6.40 -60.09 -37.63
N LYS A 867 -5.96 -60.20 -36.37
CA LYS A 867 -4.57 -60.30 -35.89
C LYS A 867 -3.74 -59.02 -36.03
N SER A 868 -4.33 -57.93 -36.50
CA SER A 868 -3.67 -56.63 -36.46
C SER A 868 -3.51 -56.14 -35.02
N LYS A 869 -2.50 -55.31 -34.78
CA LYS A 869 -2.12 -54.90 -33.42
C LYS A 869 -1.87 -53.40 -33.35
N ASP A 870 -2.42 -52.79 -32.31
CA ASP A 870 -2.03 -51.45 -31.87
C ASP A 870 -1.17 -51.53 -30.61
N MET A 871 -0.20 -50.62 -30.52
CA MET A 871 0.63 -50.45 -29.34
C MET A 871 0.46 -49.05 -28.78
N ILE A 872 0.03 -48.97 -27.52
CA ILE A 872 -0.12 -47.71 -26.79
C ILE A 872 1.03 -47.63 -25.79
N GLU A 873 1.89 -46.65 -25.99
CA GLU A 873 3.03 -46.41 -25.11
C GLU A 873 2.59 -45.99 -23.70
N SER A 874 3.27 -46.52 -22.69
CA SER A 874 2.97 -46.27 -21.28
C SER A 874 3.02 -44.78 -20.92
N ALA A 875 3.87 -43.98 -21.58
CA ALA A 875 3.97 -42.53 -21.38
C ALA A 875 2.64 -41.77 -21.65
N LYS A 876 1.73 -42.35 -22.45
CA LYS A 876 0.41 -41.78 -22.73
C LYS A 876 -0.65 -42.21 -21.71
N LEU A 877 -0.37 -43.25 -20.92
CA LEU A 877 -1.34 -43.91 -20.06
C LEU A 877 -1.04 -43.77 -18.58
N VAL A 878 0.24 -43.73 -18.19
CA VAL A 878 0.66 -43.75 -16.79
C VAL A 878 1.63 -42.62 -16.44
N PHE A 879 1.64 -42.25 -15.17
CA PHE A 879 2.66 -41.37 -14.59
C PHE A 879 3.01 -41.83 -13.18
N GLN A 880 4.25 -41.61 -12.77
CA GLN A 880 4.69 -41.81 -11.39
C GLN A 880 4.81 -40.44 -10.72
N GLU A 881 4.18 -40.31 -9.55
CA GLU A 881 4.26 -39.10 -8.75
C GLU A 881 5.67 -39.02 -8.16
N SER A 882 6.44 -37.99 -8.53
CA SER A 882 7.68 -37.66 -7.83
C SER A 882 7.34 -37.33 -6.38
N LYS A 883 8.10 -37.88 -5.42
CA LYS A 883 8.10 -37.37 -4.04
C LYS A 883 8.58 -35.92 -4.08
N GLY A 884 7.63 -35.01 -4.17
CA GLY A 884 7.87 -33.61 -4.48
C GLY A 884 6.68 -33.10 -5.27
N ALA A 885 5.81 -32.40 -4.56
CA ALA A 885 4.57 -31.82 -5.02
C ALA A 885 4.65 -31.21 -6.43
N ALA A 886 3.67 -31.54 -7.27
CA ALA A 886 2.90 -30.59 -8.08
C ALA A 886 1.93 -31.36 -8.99
N THR A 887 0.64 -31.04 -8.89
CA THR A 887 -0.30 -31.13 -10.02
C THR A 887 -0.72 -29.73 -10.42
N GLU A 888 -0.79 -29.54 -11.73
CA GLU A 888 -0.96 -28.30 -12.46
C GLU A 888 -2.37 -27.71 -12.38
N ILE A 889 -2.41 -26.39 -12.20
CA ILE A 889 -3.12 -25.39 -13.03
C ILE A 889 -4.56 -25.77 -13.46
N GLU A 890 -5.49 -25.70 -12.51
CA GLU A 890 -6.64 -24.84 -12.73
C GLU A 890 -6.19 -23.39 -12.45
N LYS A 891 -6.66 -22.44 -13.24
CA LYS A 891 -6.46 -20.99 -13.03
C LYS A 891 -6.66 -20.67 -11.53
N PRO A 892 -5.76 -19.96 -10.82
CA PRO A 892 -5.94 -19.76 -9.39
C PRO A 892 -7.11 -18.78 -9.21
N GLU A 893 -8.28 -19.29 -8.85
CA GLU A 893 -9.15 -18.52 -7.97
C GLU A 893 -8.35 -18.39 -6.67
N MET A 894 -7.90 -17.17 -6.34
CA MET A 894 -7.33 -16.88 -5.02
C MET A 894 -8.30 -17.44 -3.98
N SER A 895 -7.80 -18.23 -3.02
CA SER A 895 -8.65 -18.77 -1.97
C SER A 895 -9.26 -17.64 -1.15
N ILE A 896 -10.40 -17.87 -0.51
CA ILE A 896 -11.08 -16.83 0.29
C ILE A 896 -10.15 -16.28 1.38
N SER A 897 -9.29 -17.11 1.97
CA SER A 897 -8.23 -16.71 2.92
C SER A 897 -7.18 -15.74 2.33
N GLU A 898 -6.94 -15.76 1.01
CA GLU A 898 -6.02 -14.83 0.34
C GLU A 898 -6.69 -13.50 -0.06
N ILE A 899 -8.02 -13.46 -0.04
CA ILE A 899 -8.82 -12.28 -0.42
C ILE A 899 -9.32 -11.52 0.82
N ILE A 900 -9.64 -12.25 1.89
CA ILE A 900 -10.31 -11.72 3.09
C ILE A 900 -9.41 -11.97 4.31
N ASN A 901 -8.98 -10.89 4.96
CA ASN A 901 -8.30 -10.98 6.25
C ASN A 901 -9.33 -10.88 7.40
N PRO A 902 -9.36 -11.82 8.37
CA PRO A 902 -10.18 -11.70 9.57
C PRO A 902 -9.83 -10.45 10.36
N LEU A 903 -10.83 -9.61 10.62
CA LEU A 903 -10.69 -8.47 11.51
C LEU A 903 -10.52 -8.97 12.95
N LEU A 904 -9.59 -8.36 13.69
CA LEU A 904 -9.29 -8.69 15.07
C LEU A 904 -9.88 -7.66 16.05
N PRO A 905 -10.33 -8.07 17.25
CA PRO A 905 -10.80 -7.13 18.26
C PRO A 905 -9.68 -6.16 18.67
N LYS A 906 -10.01 -4.87 18.79
CA LYS A 906 -9.05 -3.80 19.10
C LYS A 906 -8.34 -3.95 20.46
N ASN A 907 -8.94 -4.67 21.40
CA ASN A 907 -8.39 -4.98 22.71
C ASN A 907 -8.39 -6.51 22.91
N LYS A 908 -7.28 -7.05 23.44
CA LYS A 908 -7.19 -8.47 23.82
C LYS A 908 -8.17 -8.78 24.96
N ILE A 909 -8.73 -9.98 24.94
CA ILE A 909 -9.72 -10.49 25.90
C ILE A 909 -8.97 -11.10 27.08
N LYS A 910 -9.29 -10.69 28.31
CA LYS A 910 -8.65 -11.20 29.51
C LYS A 910 -9.07 -12.66 29.73
N VAL A 911 -8.09 -13.55 29.93
CA VAL A 911 -8.30 -14.95 30.29
C VAL A 911 -7.57 -15.29 31.58
N ASN A 912 -8.09 -16.26 32.32
CA ASN A 912 -7.52 -16.63 33.62
C ASN A 912 -6.25 -17.47 33.51
N ASN A 913 -6.11 -18.26 32.43
CA ASN A 913 -4.96 -19.10 32.14
C ASN A 913 -4.74 -19.20 30.62
N LEU A 914 -3.58 -18.76 30.14
CA LEU A 914 -3.22 -18.82 28.71
C LEU A 914 -3.00 -20.24 28.18
N GLU A 915 -2.66 -21.19 29.05
CA GLU A 915 -2.41 -22.58 28.63
C GLU A 915 -3.70 -23.42 28.55
N LYS A 916 -4.79 -22.93 29.15
CA LYS A 916 -6.08 -23.63 29.19
C LYS A 916 -7.26 -22.69 29.40
N LEU A 917 -7.93 -22.30 28.31
CA LEU A 917 -9.13 -21.49 28.33
C LEU A 917 -10.35 -22.33 28.75
N THR A 918 -11.21 -21.72 29.56
CA THR A 918 -12.54 -22.27 29.86
C THR A 918 -13.45 -22.20 28.64
N GLU A 919 -14.46 -23.07 28.55
CA GLU A 919 -15.43 -23.04 27.44
C GLU A 919 -16.14 -21.68 27.31
N LYS A 920 -16.33 -20.98 28.43
CA LYS A 920 -16.91 -19.62 28.44
C LYS A 920 -15.96 -18.59 27.80
N GLU A 921 -14.67 -18.66 28.07
CA GLU A 921 -13.65 -17.79 27.46
C GLU A 921 -13.48 -18.09 25.96
N LYS A 922 -13.53 -19.36 25.55
CA LYS A 922 -13.52 -19.76 24.13
C LYS A 922 -14.72 -19.23 23.36
N GLU A 923 -15.91 -19.34 23.95
CA GLU A 923 -17.16 -18.87 23.34
C GLU A 923 -17.21 -17.34 23.23
N GLU A 924 -16.64 -16.61 24.22
CA GLU A 924 -16.49 -15.15 24.14
C GLU A 924 -15.59 -14.73 22.97
N ILE A 925 -14.45 -15.39 22.79
CA ILE A 925 -13.52 -15.14 21.68
C ILE A 925 -14.19 -15.44 20.33
N LYS A 926 -14.87 -16.60 20.22
CA LYS A 926 -15.58 -17.03 19.03
C LYS A 926 -16.65 -16.02 18.60
N ASN A 927 -17.46 -15.56 19.55
CA ASN A 927 -18.54 -14.62 19.27
C ASN A 927 -18.01 -13.23 18.90
N LYS A 928 -16.96 -12.75 19.57
CA LYS A 928 -16.35 -11.45 19.24
C LYS A 928 -15.74 -11.42 17.84
N ILE A 929 -15.11 -12.52 17.42
CA ILE A 929 -14.56 -12.68 16.07
C ILE A 929 -15.67 -12.77 15.03
N LYS A 930 -16.71 -13.56 15.27
CA LYS A 930 -17.88 -13.65 14.37
C LYS A 930 -18.58 -12.30 14.23
N ASP A 931 -18.81 -11.60 15.34
CA ASP A 931 -19.53 -10.32 15.36
C ASP A 931 -18.79 -9.21 14.61
N LEU A 932 -17.48 -9.09 14.84
CA LEU A 932 -16.64 -8.10 14.16
C LEU A 932 -16.55 -8.34 12.65
N ASN A 933 -16.64 -9.61 12.25
CA ASN A 933 -16.53 -10.05 10.86
C ASN A 933 -17.89 -10.39 10.21
N LYS A 934 -19.03 -9.99 10.80
CA LYS A 934 -20.38 -10.29 10.27
C LYS A 934 -20.58 -9.90 8.80
N ASN A 935 -19.92 -8.82 8.35
CA ASN A 935 -20.01 -8.32 6.97
C ASN A 935 -18.77 -8.67 6.13
N ASN A 936 -17.76 -9.32 6.73
CA ASN A 936 -16.48 -9.66 6.11
C ASN A 936 -16.40 -11.16 5.80
N PHE A 937 -16.96 -12.03 6.67
CA PHE A 937 -17.00 -13.47 6.44
C PHE A 937 -18.13 -13.88 5.50
N PRO A 938 -17.87 -14.75 4.51
CA PRO A 938 -18.91 -15.32 3.67
C PRO A 938 -19.83 -16.28 4.46
N LYS A 939 -21.05 -16.49 3.95
CA LYS A 939 -22.02 -17.45 4.52
C LYS A 939 -21.38 -18.84 4.62
N ASN A 940 -21.61 -19.54 5.74
CA ASN A 940 -21.05 -20.85 6.09
C ASN A 940 -19.56 -20.86 6.52
N THR A 941 -18.98 -19.70 6.86
CA THR A 941 -17.67 -19.64 7.53
C THR A 941 -17.76 -20.22 8.94
N GLN A 942 -16.92 -21.21 9.25
CA GLN A 942 -16.80 -21.81 10.58
C GLN A 942 -15.66 -21.15 11.36
N VAL A 943 -15.88 -20.88 12.64
CA VAL A 943 -14.89 -20.30 13.55
C VAL A 943 -14.79 -21.20 14.76
N GLU A 944 -13.62 -21.76 14.99
CA GLU A 944 -13.31 -22.66 16.10
C GLU A 944 -12.19 -22.08 16.96
N VAL A 945 -12.25 -22.29 18.27
CA VAL A 945 -11.26 -21.79 19.23
C VAL A 945 -10.69 -22.98 20.00
N ASP A 946 -9.37 -23.14 19.97
CA ASP A 946 -8.71 -24.25 20.64
C ASP A 946 -8.53 -24.01 22.16
N GLU A 947 -7.96 -25.00 22.87
CA GLU A 947 -7.72 -24.92 24.32
C GLU A 947 -6.76 -23.81 24.75
N LYS A 948 -5.92 -23.32 23.84
CA LYS A 948 -4.93 -22.27 24.07
C LYS A 948 -5.41 -20.89 23.59
N GLY A 949 -6.63 -20.82 23.04
CA GLY A 949 -7.26 -19.60 22.55
C GLY A 949 -6.89 -19.21 21.11
N ASN A 950 -6.28 -20.10 20.33
CA ASN A 950 -6.06 -19.86 18.90
C ASN A 950 -7.39 -20.04 18.16
N VAL A 951 -7.64 -19.21 17.17
CA VAL A 951 -8.88 -19.24 16.39
C VAL A 951 -8.59 -19.75 14.99
N SER A 952 -9.25 -20.84 14.59
CA SER A 952 -9.25 -21.35 13.22
C SER A 952 -10.52 -20.93 12.53
N VAL A 953 -10.38 -20.16 11.45
CA VAL A 953 -11.49 -19.74 10.57
C VAL A 953 -11.44 -20.61 9.32
N THR A 954 -12.48 -21.42 9.08
CA THR A 954 -12.61 -22.26 7.87
C THR A 954 -13.68 -21.67 6.97
N TYR A 955 -13.31 -21.33 5.75
CA TYR A 955 -14.20 -20.72 4.75
C TYR A 955 -14.92 -21.79 3.90
N PRO A 956 -15.97 -21.42 3.15
CA PRO A 956 -16.76 -22.37 2.35
C PRO A 956 -15.98 -23.11 1.24
N ASP A 957 -14.87 -22.53 0.76
CA ASP A 957 -13.95 -23.14 -0.20
C ASP A 957 -12.93 -24.08 0.46
N LYS A 958 -13.08 -24.34 1.77
CA LYS A 958 -12.19 -25.12 2.65
C LYS A 958 -10.83 -24.48 2.93
N SER A 959 -10.58 -23.27 2.45
CA SER A 959 -9.40 -22.50 2.88
C SER A 959 -9.52 -22.10 4.36
N LYS A 960 -8.39 -21.91 5.02
CA LYS A 960 -8.34 -21.66 6.48
C LYS A 960 -7.42 -20.51 6.81
N ASP A 961 -7.86 -19.67 7.73
CA ASP A 961 -7.01 -18.70 8.43
C ASP A 961 -6.83 -19.10 9.89
N MET A 962 -5.64 -18.87 10.41
CA MET A 962 -5.31 -19.12 11.81
C MET A 962 -4.92 -17.82 12.50
N ILE A 963 -5.61 -17.49 13.58
CA ILE A 963 -5.36 -16.33 14.42
C ILE A 963 -4.78 -16.83 15.73
N GLU A 964 -3.54 -16.48 16.00
CA GLU A 964 -2.83 -16.89 17.21
C GLU A 964 -3.43 -16.26 18.47
N SER A 965 -3.50 -17.03 19.55
CA SER A 965 -4.08 -16.61 20.82
C SER A 965 -3.39 -15.39 21.42
N ALA A 966 -2.09 -15.22 21.18
CA ALA A 966 -1.33 -14.04 21.60
C ALA A 966 -1.90 -12.72 21.04
N LYS A 967 -2.63 -12.75 19.92
CA LYS A 967 -3.29 -11.58 19.31
C LYS A 967 -4.69 -11.33 19.89
N LEU A 968 -5.24 -12.29 20.63
CA LEU A 968 -6.63 -12.30 21.06
C LEU A 968 -6.81 -12.28 22.58
N VAL A 969 -5.87 -12.86 23.35
CA VAL A 969 -6.01 -13.04 24.79
C VAL A 969 -4.77 -12.65 25.58
N PHE A 970 -4.95 -12.31 26.86
CA PHE A 970 -3.86 -12.06 27.81
C PHE A 970 -4.25 -12.52 29.22
N GLN A 971 -3.26 -12.91 30.03
CA GLN A 971 -3.43 -13.30 31.43
C GLN A 971 -2.74 -12.27 32.32
N GLU A 972 -3.44 -11.82 33.35
CA GLU A 972 -2.93 -10.85 34.31
C GLU A 972 -2.11 -11.58 35.40
N SER A 973 -0.85 -11.20 35.58
CA SER A 973 0.02 -11.78 36.60
C SER A 973 -0.40 -11.32 37.99
N LYS A 974 -0.64 -12.27 38.89
CA LYS A 974 -0.99 -12.00 40.30
C LYS A 974 0.17 -11.31 41.02
N GLY A 975 0.05 -10.00 41.23
CA GLY A 975 0.95 -9.22 42.06
C GLY A 975 0.35 -7.85 42.38
N ALA A 976 -0.25 -7.76 43.57
CA ALA A 976 -0.62 -6.56 44.34
C ALA A 976 -1.49 -5.47 43.68
N ALA A 977 -2.71 -5.34 44.21
CA ALA A 977 -3.63 -4.24 43.98
C ALA A 977 -3.14 -2.94 44.66
N THR A 978 -3.17 -1.81 43.96
CA THR A 978 -4.07 -0.66 44.24
C THR A 978 -3.82 0.49 43.25
N GLU A 979 -4.93 1.10 42.86
CA GLU A 979 -5.11 2.31 42.03
C GLU A 979 -4.84 2.24 40.53
N ILE A 980 -5.78 2.86 39.82
CA ILE A 980 -6.07 2.76 38.40
C ILE A 980 -5.01 3.52 37.61
N GLU A 981 -4.04 2.83 37.00
CA GLU A 981 -3.38 3.31 35.78
C GLU A 981 -3.14 2.17 34.79
N LYS A 982 -3.65 2.39 33.57
CA LYS A 982 -3.59 1.52 32.39
C LYS A 982 -2.12 1.30 31.97
N PRO A 983 -1.64 0.06 31.74
CA PRO A 983 -0.33 -0.12 31.12
C PRO A 983 -0.42 0.20 29.62
N GLU A 984 0.26 1.26 29.20
CA GLU A 984 0.43 1.62 27.79
C GLU A 984 1.36 0.60 27.10
N MET A 985 0.91 0.07 25.95
CA MET A 985 1.75 -0.75 25.07
C MET A 985 2.96 0.06 24.57
N SER A 986 4.08 -0.62 24.31
CA SER A 986 5.26 0.02 23.75
C SER A 986 5.03 0.47 22.30
N ILE A 987 5.70 1.54 21.87
CA ILE A 987 5.46 2.21 20.59
C ILE A 987 5.79 1.27 19.41
N SER A 988 6.83 0.42 19.50
CA SER A 988 7.15 -0.57 18.46
C SER A 988 6.04 -1.61 18.25
N GLU A 989 5.19 -1.85 19.25
CA GLU A 989 4.05 -2.78 19.14
C GLU A 989 2.79 -2.11 18.59
N ILE A 990 2.78 -0.78 18.53
CA ILE A 990 1.66 0.04 18.02
C ILE A 990 1.92 0.48 16.58
N ILE A 991 3.19 0.69 16.21
CA ILE A 991 3.59 1.38 14.99
C ILE A 991 4.63 0.54 14.25
N ASN A 992 4.30 0.10 13.04
CA ASN A 992 5.26 -0.56 12.15
C ASN A 992 5.94 0.46 11.23
N PRO A 993 7.28 0.51 11.12
CA PRO A 993 7.99 1.34 10.16
C PRO A 993 7.55 1.03 8.72
N LEU A 994 7.08 2.05 8.02
CA LEU A 994 6.80 1.97 6.59
C LEU A 994 8.11 1.84 5.82
N LEU A 995 8.13 0.92 4.85
CA LEU A 995 9.29 0.67 3.99
C LEU A 995 9.12 1.32 2.61
N PRO A 996 10.20 1.82 2.00
CA PRO A 996 10.15 2.39 0.67
C PRO A 996 9.74 1.32 -0.35
N LYS A 997 8.76 1.64 -1.20
CA LYS A 997 8.25 0.71 -2.24
C LYS A 997 9.30 0.24 -3.24
N ASN A 998 10.36 1.03 -3.43
CA ASN A 998 11.51 0.70 -4.27
C ASN A 998 12.79 0.73 -3.44
N LYS A 999 13.59 -0.34 -3.55
CA LYS A 999 14.91 -0.45 -2.91
C LYS A 999 15.85 0.65 -3.41
N ILE A 1000 16.72 1.13 -2.53
CA ILE A 1000 17.71 2.18 -2.78
C ILE A 1000 18.92 1.55 -3.43
N LYS A 1001 19.34 2.13 -4.56
CA LYS A 1001 20.46 1.61 -5.36
C LYS A 1001 21.78 2.00 -4.70
N VAL A 1002 22.56 1.01 -4.30
CA VAL A 1002 23.88 1.19 -3.70
C VAL A 1002 24.96 0.51 -4.53
N ASN A 1003 26.18 1.04 -4.51
CA ASN A 1003 27.27 0.51 -5.33
C ASN A 1003 27.85 -0.79 -4.74
N ASN A 1004 27.81 -0.94 -3.42
CA ASN A 1004 28.29 -2.10 -2.70
C ASN A 1004 27.34 -2.43 -1.53
N LEU A 1005 26.78 -3.64 -1.53
CA LEU A 1005 25.86 -4.12 -0.48
C LEU A 1005 26.58 -4.46 0.84
N GLU A 1006 27.89 -4.71 0.81
CA GLU A 1006 28.63 -5.07 2.02
C GLU A 1006 29.23 -3.87 2.75
N LYS A 1007 29.29 -2.71 2.09
CA LYS A 1007 29.85 -1.48 2.67
C LYS A 1007 29.25 -0.24 2.01
N LEU A 1008 28.25 0.33 2.66
CA LEU A 1008 27.62 1.57 2.23
C LEU A 1008 28.51 2.78 2.56
N THR A 1009 28.58 3.71 1.63
CA THR A 1009 29.17 5.03 1.87
C THR A 1009 28.30 5.83 2.85
N GLU A 1010 28.89 6.80 3.55
CA GLU A 1010 28.13 7.68 4.46
C GLU A 1010 26.98 8.40 3.75
N LYS A 1011 27.14 8.70 2.45
CA LYS A 1011 26.09 9.29 1.62
C LYS A 1011 24.93 8.31 1.37
N GLU A 1012 25.22 7.04 1.12
CA GLU A 1012 24.20 5.99 0.95
C GLU A 1012 23.48 5.68 2.28
N LYS A 1013 24.18 5.66 3.41
CA LYS A 1013 23.57 5.52 4.76
C LYS A 1013 22.63 6.69 5.09
N GLU A 1014 23.07 7.92 4.81
CA GLU A 1014 22.28 9.12 5.05
C GLU A 1014 21.03 9.17 4.13
N GLU A 1015 21.13 8.66 2.90
CA GLU A 1015 19.99 8.51 1.99
C GLU A 1015 18.94 7.52 2.53
N ILE A 1016 19.37 6.35 3.02
CA ILE A 1016 18.49 5.35 3.64
C ILE A 1016 17.81 5.92 4.90
N LYS A 1017 18.59 6.55 5.78
CA LYS A 1017 18.10 7.18 7.01
C LYS A 1017 17.03 8.22 6.73
N ASN A 1018 17.28 9.10 5.77
CA ASN A 1018 16.34 10.17 5.40
C ASN A 1018 15.08 9.61 4.73
N LYS A 1019 15.20 8.60 3.87
CA LYS A 1019 14.04 7.98 3.23
C LYS A 1019 13.13 7.26 4.24
N ILE A 1020 13.71 6.57 5.21
CA ILE A 1020 12.94 5.94 6.31
C ILE A 1020 12.27 7.00 7.19
N LYS A 1021 13.00 8.06 7.59
CA LYS A 1021 12.41 9.15 8.38
C LYS A 1021 11.31 9.89 7.62
N ASP A 1022 11.51 10.20 6.35
CA ASP A 1022 10.56 10.94 5.51
C ASP A 1022 9.27 10.15 5.30
N LEU A 1023 9.38 8.87 4.95
CA LEU A 1023 8.23 8.00 4.73
C LEU A 1023 7.41 7.80 6.02
N ASN A 1024 8.09 7.84 7.16
CA ASN A 1024 7.48 7.68 8.49
C ASN A 1024 7.26 9.00 9.24
N LYS A 1025 7.31 10.17 8.60
CA LYS A 1025 7.14 11.48 9.27
C LYS A 1025 5.85 11.61 10.09
N ASN A 1026 4.78 10.95 9.64
CA ASN A 1026 3.47 10.94 10.31
C ASN A 1026 3.18 9.63 11.06
N ASN A 1027 4.12 8.69 11.02
CA ASN A 1027 4.02 7.37 11.64
C ASN A 1027 4.90 7.29 12.90
N PHE A 1028 6.12 7.84 12.85
CA PHE A 1028 7.01 7.88 14.00
C PHE A 1028 6.66 9.01 14.98
N PRO A 1029 6.66 8.72 16.30
CA PRO A 1029 6.51 9.75 17.32
C PRO A 1029 7.73 10.69 17.39
N LYS A 1030 7.52 11.89 17.94
CA LYS A 1030 8.59 12.87 18.19
C LYS A 1030 9.70 12.23 19.05
N ASN A 1031 10.95 12.48 18.68
CA ASN A 1031 12.18 11.92 19.29
C ASN A 1031 12.51 10.45 18.92
N THR A 1032 11.88 9.88 17.88
CA THR A 1032 12.32 8.61 17.31
C THR A 1032 13.69 8.74 16.63
N GLN A 1033 14.63 7.89 17.01
CA GLN A 1033 15.97 7.82 16.42
C GLN A 1033 16.02 6.74 15.34
N VAL A 1034 16.75 7.00 14.25
CA VAL A 1034 16.92 6.06 13.14
C VAL A 1034 18.41 6.01 12.82
N GLU A 1035 18.99 4.82 12.87
CA GLU A 1035 20.40 4.56 12.63
C GLU A 1035 20.56 3.51 11.53
N VAL A 1036 21.59 3.64 10.70
CA VAL A 1036 21.86 2.75 9.56
C VAL A 1036 23.27 2.21 9.70
N ASP A 1037 23.43 0.89 9.66
CA ASP A 1037 24.73 0.24 9.80
C ASP A 1037 25.53 0.23 8.47
N GLU A 1038 26.74 -0.37 8.49
CA GLU A 1038 27.61 -0.46 7.30
C GLU A 1038 27.05 -1.31 6.17
N LYS A 1039 26.09 -2.20 6.46
CA LYS A 1039 25.46 -3.12 5.51
C LYS A 1039 24.10 -2.60 5.01
N GLY A 1040 23.59 -1.51 5.61
CA GLY A 1040 22.33 -0.89 5.24
C GLY A 1040 21.12 -1.36 6.06
N ASN A 1041 21.32 -2.10 7.16
CA ASN A 1041 20.24 -2.41 8.10
C ASN A 1041 19.88 -1.16 8.90
N VAL A 1042 18.60 -0.99 9.19
CA VAL A 1042 18.08 0.20 9.88
C VAL A 1042 17.52 -0.17 11.25
N SER A 1043 18.05 0.47 12.29
CA SER A 1043 17.53 0.39 13.66
C SER A 1043 16.71 1.64 13.97
N VAL A 1044 15.44 1.46 14.30
CA VAL A 1044 14.53 2.53 14.74
C VAL A 1044 14.36 2.39 16.24
N THR A 1045 14.66 3.45 17.01
CA THR A 1045 14.48 3.48 18.47
C THR A 1045 13.48 4.56 18.83
N TYR A 1046 12.40 4.17 19.48
CA TYR A 1046 11.30 5.06 19.87
C TYR A 1046 11.54 5.74 21.23
N PRO A 1047 10.79 6.80 21.58
CA PRO A 1047 10.98 7.55 22.83
C PRO A 1047 10.81 6.74 24.11
N ASP A 1048 10.03 5.66 24.08
CA ASP A 1048 9.84 4.71 25.18
C ASP A 1048 10.96 3.64 25.27
N LYS A 1049 12.01 3.78 24.45
CA LYS A 1049 13.16 2.89 24.28
C LYS A 1049 12.87 1.56 23.59
N SER A 1050 11.65 1.33 23.12
CA SER A 1050 11.33 0.19 22.25
C SER A 1050 12.02 0.35 20.88
N LYS A 1051 12.27 -0.76 20.16
CA LYS A 1051 13.06 -0.76 18.93
C LYS A 1051 12.48 -1.66 17.85
N ASP A 1052 12.58 -1.21 16.60
CA ASP A 1052 12.36 -2.01 15.39
C ASP A 1052 13.64 -2.12 14.57
N MET A 1053 13.83 -3.27 13.91
CA MET A 1053 14.88 -3.49 12.93
C MET A 1053 14.30 -3.74 11.54
N ILE A 1054 14.93 -3.14 10.53
CA ILE A 1054 14.59 -3.31 9.13
C ILE A 1054 15.83 -3.82 8.41
N ASP A 1055 15.69 -4.96 7.74
CA ASP A 1055 16.79 -5.60 7.04
C ASP A 1055 17.19 -4.85 5.76
N ALA A 1056 18.49 -4.80 5.50
CA ALA A 1056 19.07 -4.18 4.30
C ALA A 1056 18.48 -4.76 3.01
N SER A 1057 18.12 -6.05 3.00
CA SER A 1057 17.50 -6.70 1.84
C SER A 1057 16.19 -6.06 1.43
N ASP A 1058 15.46 -5.44 2.35
CA ASP A 1058 14.19 -4.76 2.05
C ASP A 1058 14.40 -3.30 1.63
N LEU A 1059 15.61 -2.78 1.79
CA LEU A 1059 15.93 -1.37 1.63
C LEU A 1059 16.89 -1.07 0.51
N VAL A 1060 17.81 -1.97 0.16
CA VAL A 1060 18.88 -1.69 -0.82
C VAL A 1060 19.01 -2.77 -1.89
N GLU A 1061 19.48 -2.35 -3.08
CA GLU A 1061 19.82 -3.23 -4.19
C GLU A 1061 21.11 -2.77 -4.89
N LYS A 1062 21.90 -3.69 -5.44
CA LYS A 1062 23.18 -3.38 -6.09
C LYS A 1062 22.97 -2.76 -7.47
N VAL A 1063 23.69 -1.68 -7.80
CA VAL A 1063 23.65 -1.11 -9.16
C VAL A 1063 24.39 -2.02 -10.16
N ALA A 1064 23.73 -2.40 -11.26
CA ALA A 1064 24.37 -3.14 -12.35
C ALA A 1064 25.36 -2.24 -13.10
N GLN A 1065 26.65 -2.60 -13.10
CA GLN A 1065 27.69 -1.83 -13.79
C GLN A 1065 27.67 -2.14 -15.30
N ALA A 1066 27.54 -1.08 -16.11
CA ALA A 1066 27.91 -1.14 -17.51
C ALA A 1066 29.45 -1.18 -17.61
N GLN A 1067 29.99 -2.22 -18.24
CA GLN A 1067 31.37 -2.19 -18.73
C GLN A 1067 31.51 -1.05 -19.73
N ASN A 1068 32.44 -0.13 -19.49
CA ASN A 1068 33.13 0.54 -20.58
C ASN A 1068 34.54 0.99 -20.19
N ASN A 1069 35.42 0.80 -21.17
CA ASN A 1069 36.86 0.82 -21.11
C ASN A 1069 37.47 2.20 -20.86
N LYS A 1070 38.70 2.13 -20.35
CA LYS A 1070 39.73 3.17 -20.15
C LYS A 1070 39.85 4.17 -21.30
N THR A 1071 40.22 5.40 -20.93
CA THR A 1071 41.42 6.08 -21.47
C THR A 1071 41.99 7.05 -20.44
N ASP A 1072 43.28 6.86 -20.14
CA ASP A 1072 44.14 7.74 -19.37
C ASP A 1072 44.60 8.95 -20.20
N ALA A 1073 44.78 10.12 -19.57
CA ALA A 1073 45.91 11.01 -19.84
C ALA A 1073 46.09 12.04 -18.70
N GLN A 1074 47.30 12.07 -18.16
CA GLN A 1074 47.83 12.88 -17.08
C GLN A 1074 47.97 14.38 -17.43
N ASN A 1075 47.89 15.27 -16.42
CA ASN A 1075 49.00 16.15 -16.02
C ASN A 1075 48.66 17.02 -14.79
N ASN A 1076 49.43 16.80 -13.71
CA ASN A 1076 49.67 17.69 -12.56
C ASN A 1076 50.95 18.53 -12.90
N PRO A 1077 51.49 19.49 -12.11
CA PRO A 1077 51.01 20.10 -10.85
C PRO A 1077 51.19 21.64 -10.74
N LYS A 1078 50.57 22.28 -9.73
CA LYS A 1078 51.30 23.28 -8.93
C LYS A 1078 50.73 23.47 -7.53
N LYS A 1079 51.67 23.33 -6.61
CA LYS A 1079 51.69 23.44 -5.15
C LYS A 1079 51.76 24.93 -4.76
N LEU A 1080 51.00 25.36 -3.75
CA LEU A 1080 51.49 26.34 -2.79
C LEU A 1080 51.11 25.87 -1.38
N VAL A 1081 52.15 25.74 -0.56
CA VAL A 1081 52.15 25.33 0.84
C VAL A 1081 52.48 26.57 1.67
N GLN A 1082 51.81 26.74 2.81
CA GLN A 1082 52.41 27.10 4.12
C GLN A 1082 51.29 26.95 5.18
N ASN A 1083 51.30 25.92 6.05
CA ASN A 1083 51.99 25.83 7.38
C ASN A 1083 51.61 27.01 8.30
N THR A 1084 51.23 26.88 9.59
CA THR A 1084 51.40 25.78 10.56
C THR A 1084 50.66 26.10 11.88
N ASN A 1085 50.49 25.05 12.71
CA ASN A 1085 50.46 25.02 14.19
C ASN A 1085 49.11 24.90 14.93
N LEU A 1086 48.86 23.66 15.39
CA LEU A 1086 48.29 23.35 16.71
C LEU A 1086 49.31 23.69 17.83
N PRO A 1087 48.89 23.74 19.11
CA PRO A 1087 49.01 22.53 19.94
C PRO A 1087 47.74 22.17 20.75
N LYS A 1088 47.67 20.88 21.07
CA LYS A 1088 46.68 20.20 21.92
C LYS A 1088 47.00 20.38 23.42
N THR A 1089 45.97 20.26 24.28
CA THR A 1089 45.84 19.51 25.56
C THR A 1089 44.67 20.09 26.34
N GLY A 1090 43.78 19.43 27.09
CA GLY A 1090 43.46 18.03 27.43
C GLY A 1090 41.97 18.00 27.86
N ALA A 1091 41.25 16.90 27.61
CA ALA A 1091 40.77 15.94 28.61
C ALA A 1091 39.94 16.51 29.79
N GLY A 1092 38.68 16.05 29.92
CA GLY A 1092 37.98 15.96 31.20
C GLY A 1092 36.56 16.53 31.26
N ASP A 1093 35.57 15.65 31.06
CA ASP A 1093 34.25 15.53 31.70
C ASP A 1093 33.57 16.70 32.44
N GLY A 1094 32.25 16.77 32.26
CA GLY A 1094 31.36 16.92 33.42
C GLY A 1094 30.42 18.13 33.43
N LEU A 1095 29.14 17.84 33.18
CA LEU A 1095 27.99 18.23 34.03
C LEU A 1095 27.72 19.72 34.32
N ASN A 1096 26.57 20.16 33.80
CA ASN A 1096 25.66 21.13 34.42
C ASN A 1096 25.41 20.71 35.89
N PRO A 1097 25.38 21.61 36.91
CA PRO A 1097 24.20 22.49 37.10
C PRO A 1097 24.47 23.86 37.73
N PHE A 1098 23.63 24.83 37.37
CA PHE A 1098 23.41 26.08 38.09
C PHE A 1098 22.30 25.88 39.16
N LEU A 1099 22.60 26.07 40.44
CA LEU A 1099 21.62 26.33 41.52
C LEU A 1099 22.33 26.97 42.74
N HIS A 1100 21.68 28.00 43.32
CA HIS A 1100 21.99 28.77 44.55
C HIS A 1100 23.24 29.71 44.49
N GLU A 1101 23.27 30.95 45.01
CA GLU A 1101 22.53 31.61 46.12
C GLU A 1101 22.69 33.17 46.07
N MET A 1102 22.04 33.86 47.03
CA MET A 1102 22.02 35.29 47.45
C MET A 1102 21.02 36.25 46.76
N ILE A 1103 19.90 36.70 47.35
CA ILE A 1103 19.52 37.33 48.64
C ILE A 1103 19.75 38.86 48.74
N LEU A 1104 18.64 39.53 49.10
CA LEU A 1104 18.43 40.82 49.80
C LEU A 1104 18.21 42.13 49.01
N GLY A 1105 17.01 42.70 49.23
CA GLY A 1105 16.88 44.12 49.56
C GLY A 1105 15.76 44.91 48.89
N ILE A 1106 14.48 44.66 49.20
CA ILE A 1106 13.45 45.70 49.08
C ILE A 1106 12.54 45.69 50.31
N SER A 1107 12.55 46.82 51.02
CA SER A 1107 11.54 47.21 52.01
C SER A 1107 11.08 48.64 51.71
N GLY A 1108 9.77 48.82 51.57
CA GLY A 1108 9.07 49.95 52.19
C GLY A 1108 8.30 50.94 51.30
N LEU A 1109 7.02 51.12 51.67
CA LEU A 1109 6.02 52.19 51.40
C LEU A 1109 5.14 52.03 50.14
N ALA A 1110 3.80 52.18 50.18
CA ALA A 1110 2.87 52.56 51.26
C ALA A 1110 1.42 52.11 50.95
N LEU A 1111 0.66 51.89 52.02
CA LEU A 1111 -0.78 52.13 52.27
C LEU A 1111 -1.65 52.73 51.14
N ALA A 1112 -2.83 52.15 50.86
CA ALA A 1112 -4.12 52.50 51.49
C ALA A 1112 -5.37 52.15 50.63
N ILE A 1113 -6.43 51.69 51.33
CA ILE A 1113 -7.87 51.92 51.06
C ILE A 1113 -8.66 50.90 50.19
N THR A 1114 -9.27 49.98 50.95
CA THR A 1114 -10.65 49.43 50.92
C THR A 1114 -11.26 48.84 49.66
N GLY A 1115 -11.72 47.59 49.83
CA GLY A 1115 -12.78 47.01 49.04
C GLY A 1115 -14.18 47.50 49.43
N TYR A 1116 -15.06 47.57 48.44
CA TYR A 1116 -16.50 47.36 48.56
C TYR A 1116 -17.05 47.21 47.14
N PHE A 1117 -17.45 46.01 46.74
CA PHE A 1117 -18.82 45.71 46.29
C PHE A 1117 -18.95 44.29 45.73
N ARG A 1118 -20.00 43.66 46.24
CA ARG A 1118 -20.52 42.31 45.99
C ARG A 1118 -21.45 42.36 44.76
N LYS A 1119 -21.47 41.24 44.02
CA LYS A 1119 -22.62 40.59 43.33
C LYS A 1119 -23.78 41.46 42.77
N LYS A 1120 -23.97 41.32 41.46
CA LYS A 1120 -25.16 40.70 40.79
C LYS A 1120 -26.54 41.36 40.99
N HIS A 1121 -27.09 41.99 39.94
CA HIS A 1121 -28.36 41.65 39.23
C HIS A 1121 -28.95 42.84 38.43
N ALA A 1122 -29.49 42.52 37.24
CA ALA A 1122 -30.49 43.24 36.41
C ALA A 1122 -30.07 44.64 35.91
N LYS A 1123 -30.13 44.96 34.61
CA LYS A 1123 -31.14 44.70 33.59
C LYS A 1123 -30.49 44.67 32.21
#